data_AF-A0A962KQU7-F1
#
_entry.id   AF-A0A962KQU7-F1
#
_cell.length_a   1.000
_cell.length_b   1.000
_cell.length_c   1.000
_cell.angle_alpha   90.00
_cell.angle_beta   90.00
_cell.angle_gamma   90.00
#
_symmetry.space_group_name_H-M   'P 1'
#
loop_
_entity.id
_entity.type
_entity.pdbx_description
1 polymer ?
#
loop_
_entity_poly.entity_id
_entity_poly.type
_entity_poly.pdbx_seq_one_letter_code
_entity_poly.pdbx_strand_id
1 'polypeptide(L)'
;MTEQEGHISSKFKVSNDSSVFIPARVNLPLVSVGKIYMYENDPIPPTDTDKVFGYDPVEFVSLDPAFIDQIKESFIQEQTQRYTEARKLLISTYEKYEEDVQHNLAVEMEGDADFNITTEVMFAHDQGIADDIIKEISKGKSAEAAAAAEYYRRMDRYRTAKSDVVAHVAEQLEQQLTVLQHHLHPTRVLSSLRDAPEGSVIFCKNIPPAEVLGFVNKDTGLPRFAGIICTNANLRGHAAIIAKSLGIPFVVVDPAHLPTVKTGYDCIIDGGSGSGGIVLHPSAALMKEAVRQKTRLEDINEQLRQKSGSDEPLTTLDGQAVSVYANFGSSFEAQLLKRANVEGIGLYRTEMAENMRTQPISEDHWIKIFRKNLQDCSAGEGQYTEAVIRTLDIAGDKVGRFKERSDEEKAKYEAEVTKVQMGALLRLNHELVQQGHEGKIKVMIPMISSVEQMEAMQKLMDQLAAERHVPTIKLGCMGEVPALFDKLDRLDVAFMSIGSNDLVYGFLDPNRRYEADSMVKYDPTDLSVLHALGKAVVFGQEKDIPISICGDMASEPRYLPLVIGAGITKLSAAINSAPLTKEIIRRIDSREAKALFELLQNTPGRSERERILDHFNATRLGLWQDGRIDMDWNEFGRKPFDPAAAGPSMNEPT
;
A
#
# COMPACT_ATOMS: atom_id res chain seq x y z
N MET A 1 33.44 36.54 14.86
CA MET A 1 33.45 36.50 16.34
C MET A 1 32.36 37.43 16.83
N THR A 2 31.53 36.88 17.72
CA THR A 2 30.58 37.50 18.64
C THR A 2 29.34 38.24 18.10
N GLU A 3 28.20 37.72 18.57
CA GLU A 3 26.93 38.38 18.94
C GLU A 3 25.90 38.69 17.84
N GLN A 4 24.96 37.75 17.67
CA GLN A 4 23.52 38.03 17.84
C GLN A 4 22.73 36.70 17.96
N GLU A 5 22.74 36.14 19.18
CA GLU A 5 21.63 35.31 19.66
C GLU A 5 20.51 36.25 20.13
N GLY A 6 19.29 36.05 19.64
CA GLY A 6 18.14 36.87 20.04
C GLY A 6 16.86 36.51 19.29
N HIS A 7 16.05 35.65 19.92
CA HIS A 7 14.64 35.34 19.64
C HIS A 7 14.29 34.34 18.52
N ILE A 8 14.58 33.07 18.82
CA ILE A 8 13.66 31.97 18.51
C ILE A 8 12.47 32.10 19.48
N SER A 9 11.24 32.20 18.94
CA SER A 9 9.91 32.06 19.60
C SER A 9 8.96 33.19 19.18
N SER A 10 8.03 32.90 18.24
CA SER A 10 6.68 33.52 18.11
C SER A 10 6.04 33.50 16.70
N LYS A 11 6.42 32.58 15.79
CA LYS A 11 5.58 32.21 14.63
C LYS A 11 5.25 30.72 14.83
N PHE A 12 4.08 30.28 15.25
CA PHE A 12 2.73 30.58 14.74
C PHE A 12 1.72 30.60 15.90
N LYS A 13 1.07 31.75 16.14
CA LYS A 13 -0.26 31.74 16.75
C LYS A 13 -1.23 31.41 15.63
N VAL A 14 -1.79 30.20 15.65
CA VAL A 14 -2.88 29.80 14.74
C VAL A 14 -4.04 30.76 15.01
N SER A 15 -4.25 31.72 14.11
CA SER A 15 -5.48 32.51 14.07
C SER A 15 -6.61 31.63 13.55
N ASN A 16 -7.78 31.72 14.19
CA ASN A 16 -8.95 30.86 13.99
C ASN A 16 -9.63 30.94 12.59
N ASP A 17 -8.97 31.40 11.52
CA ASP A 17 -9.60 31.58 10.20
C ASP A 17 -8.69 31.37 8.98
N SER A 18 -7.64 30.55 9.07
CA SER A 18 -6.82 30.21 7.89
C SER A 18 -6.67 28.70 7.73
N SER A 19 -7.48 28.12 6.85
CA SER A 19 -7.25 26.77 6.36
C SER A 19 -5.87 26.69 5.70
N VAL A 20 -5.08 25.69 6.06
CA VAL A 20 -3.73 25.49 5.52
C VAL A 20 -3.78 24.31 4.57
N PHE A 21 -3.62 24.58 3.27
CA PHE A 21 -3.43 23.54 2.27
C PHE A 21 -1.96 23.15 2.22
N ILE A 22 -1.69 21.85 2.29
CA ILE A 22 -0.34 21.28 2.22
C ILE A 22 -0.33 20.32 1.04
N PRO A 23 0.46 20.59 -0.01
CA PRO A 23 0.57 19.69 -1.15
C PRO A 23 1.20 18.37 -0.70
N ALA A 24 0.62 17.26 -1.15
CA ALA A 24 1.05 15.93 -0.75
C ALA A 24 0.84 14.91 -1.87
N ARG A 25 1.57 13.80 -1.79
CA ARG A 25 1.32 12.66 -2.68
C ARG A 25 0.24 11.80 -2.05
N VAL A 26 -0.83 11.48 -2.79
CA VAL A 26 -1.96 10.66 -2.31
C VAL A 26 -2.15 9.44 -3.20
N ASN A 27 -2.40 8.26 -2.62
CA ASN A 27 -2.56 7.00 -3.38
C ASN A 27 -3.96 6.80 -4.01
N LEU A 28 -4.94 7.61 -3.59
CA LEU A 28 -6.35 7.48 -3.94
C LEU A 28 -6.95 8.85 -4.29
N PRO A 29 -7.71 8.96 -5.39
CA PRO A 29 -8.40 10.19 -5.78
C PRO A 29 -9.73 10.36 -5.00
N LEU A 30 -9.67 10.30 -3.67
CA LEU A 30 -10.83 10.39 -2.79
C LEU A 30 -10.73 11.61 -1.88
N VAL A 31 -11.88 12.24 -1.63
CA VAL A 31 -12.03 13.22 -0.56
C VAL A 31 -12.39 12.48 0.72
N SER A 32 -11.62 12.72 1.77
CA SER A 32 -11.92 12.19 3.09
C SER A 32 -11.79 13.24 4.17
N VAL A 33 -12.52 13.03 5.27
CA VAL A 33 -12.71 13.99 6.34
C VAL A 33 -12.63 13.25 7.67
N GLY A 34 -11.92 13.84 8.62
CA GLY A 34 -11.82 13.29 9.97
C GLY A 34 -10.95 14.14 10.89
N LYS A 35 -10.86 13.71 12.14
CA LYS A 35 -9.96 14.33 13.13
C LYS A 35 -8.63 13.61 13.12
N ILE A 36 -7.55 14.39 13.19
CA ILE A 36 -6.20 13.87 13.27
C ILE A 36 -5.97 13.20 14.62
N TYR A 37 -5.36 12.03 14.61
CA TYR A 37 -4.79 11.40 15.79
C TYR A 37 -3.32 11.08 15.52
N MET A 38 -2.46 11.60 16.38
CA MET A 38 -1.01 11.38 16.29
C MET A 38 -0.67 9.95 16.75
N TYR A 39 0.05 9.25 15.89
CA TYR A 39 0.66 7.95 16.13
C TYR A 39 2.18 8.09 15.91
N GLU A 40 2.95 8.24 16.98
CA GLU A 40 4.38 8.55 16.90
C GLU A 40 5.23 7.28 16.88
N ASN A 41 5.63 6.78 15.72
CA ASN A 41 6.41 5.54 15.71
C ASN A 41 7.90 5.66 16.06
N ASP A 42 8.34 6.86 16.47
CA ASP A 42 9.67 7.05 16.99
C ASP A 42 9.67 6.84 18.50
N PRO A 43 10.72 6.22 19.08
CA PRO A 43 10.92 6.22 20.52
C PRO A 43 10.86 7.68 21.02
N ILE A 44 9.98 7.96 21.98
CA ILE A 44 9.93 9.28 22.61
C ILE A 44 11.30 9.49 23.28
N PRO A 45 12.09 10.48 22.84
CA PRO A 45 13.40 10.69 23.43
C PRO A 45 13.21 11.08 24.89
N PRO A 46 14.02 10.52 25.81
CA PRO A 46 14.04 11.01 27.19
C PRO A 46 14.31 12.51 27.15
N THR A 47 13.54 13.28 27.91
CA THR A 47 13.70 14.73 27.93
C THR A 47 15.08 15.10 28.49
N ASP A 48 15.70 16.18 28.00
CA ASP A 48 16.95 16.74 28.57
C ASP A 48 16.83 17.13 30.06
N THR A 49 15.63 17.01 30.64
CA THR A 49 15.31 17.14 32.06
C THR A 49 15.35 15.82 32.83
N ASP A 50 15.93 14.75 32.28
CA ASP A 50 16.09 13.44 32.95
C ASP A 50 17.15 13.54 34.06
N LYS A 51 16.72 14.22 35.11
CA LYS A 51 17.35 14.39 36.40
C LYS A 51 17.54 13.02 37.06
N VAL A 52 18.72 12.77 37.62
CA VAL A 52 19.00 11.52 38.36
C VAL A 52 18.14 11.49 39.62
N PHE A 53 17.27 10.49 39.75
CA PHE A 53 16.20 10.45 40.76
C PHE A 53 15.20 11.62 40.71
N GLY A 54 15.04 12.30 39.57
CA GLY A 54 14.11 13.41 39.42
C GLY A 54 14.59 14.76 39.99
N TYR A 55 15.84 14.87 40.47
CA TYR A 55 16.48 16.12 40.93
C TYR A 55 17.78 16.47 40.20
N ASP A 56 18.14 17.76 40.17
CA ASP A 56 19.45 18.17 39.65
C ASP A 56 20.54 17.66 40.62
N PRO A 57 21.62 17.00 40.14
CA PRO A 57 22.73 16.54 40.98
C PRO A 57 23.29 17.63 41.91
N VAL A 58 23.19 18.90 41.52
CA VAL A 58 23.66 20.06 42.29
C VAL A 58 22.71 20.39 43.47
N GLU A 59 21.42 20.05 43.38
CA GLU A 59 20.42 20.25 44.44
C GLU A 59 20.60 19.24 45.61
N PHE A 60 21.21 18.07 45.36
CA PHE A 60 21.43 17.03 46.37
C PHE A 60 22.47 17.39 47.44
N VAL A 61 23.37 18.36 47.19
CA VAL A 61 24.53 18.64 48.05
C VAL A 61 24.13 19.27 49.39
N SER A 62 22.88 19.72 49.55
CA SER A 62 22.38 20.46 50.72
C SER A 62 21.30 19.73 51.55
N LEU A 63 20.95 18.49 51.21
CA LEU A 63 19.88 17.72 51.86
C LEU A 63 20.42 16.65 52.82
N ASP A 64 19.62 16.29 53.84
CA ASP A 64 19.92 15.21 54.79
C ASP A 64 20.09 13.87 54.05
N PRO A 65 21.19 13.13 54.26
CA PRO A 65 21.40 11.80 53.66
C PRO A 65 20.21 10.85 53.81
N ALA A 66 19.52 10.84 54.95
CA ALA A 66 18.36 9.97 55.17
C ALA A 66 17.16 10.37 54.28
N PHE A 67 16.98 11.67 54.05
CA PHE A 67 15.94 12.19 53.17
C PHE A 67 16.27 11.94 51.69
N ILE A 68 17.55 12.01 51.32
CA ILE A 68 18.04 11.65 49.99
C ILE A 68 17.76 10.16 49.69
N ASP A 69 18.03 9.27 50.65
CA ASP A 69 17.78 7.84 50.47
C ASP A 69 16.28 7.53 50.36
N GLN A 70 15.44 8.20 51.13
CA GLN A 70 13.98 8.09 51.01
C GLN A 70 13.46 8.57 49.63
N ILE A 71 14.00 9.67 49.10
CA ILE A 71 13.66 10.16 47.76
C ILE A 71 14.08 9.15 46.70
N LYS A 72 15.29 8.59 46.80
CA LYS A 72 15.78 7.57 45.86
C LYS A 72 14.92 6.33 45.88
N GLU A 73 14.60 5.80 47.05
CA GLU A 73 13.72 4.63 47.20
C GLU A 73 12.34 4.89 46.61
N SER A 74 11.73 6.03 46.93
CA SER A 74 10.41 6.42 46.40
C SER A 74 10.44 6.56 44.88
N PHE A 75 11.47 7.19 44.31
CA PHE A 75 11.62 7.35 42.87
C PHE A 75 11.79 6.00 42.18
N ILE A 76 12.69 5.14 42.68
CA ILE A 76 12.92 3.80 42.13
C ILE A 76 11.62 3.00 42.15
N GLN A 77 10.88 3.03 43.25
CA GLN A 77 9.61 2.32 43.39
C GLN A 77 8.58 2.82 42.36
N GLU A 78 8.42 4.14 42.24
CA GLU A 78 7.49 4.75 41.28
C GLU A 78 7.84 4.36 39.83
N GLN A 79 9.09 4.57 39.42
CA GLN A 79 9.52 4.27 38.05
C GLN A 79 9.46 2.78 37.72
N THR A 80 9.78 1.91 38.69
CA THR A 80 9.63 0.46 38.54
C THR A 80 8.17 0.07 38.33
N GLN A 81 7.25 0.68 39.08
CA GLN A 81 5.81 0.45 38.92
C GLN A 81 5.32 0.94 37.56
N ARG A 82 5.69 2.15 37.13
CA ARG A 82 5.36 2.71 35.81
C ARG A 82 5.82 1.78 34.68
N TYR A 83 7.09 1.34 34.73
CA TYR A 83 7.62 0.38 33.77
C TYR A 83 6.86 -0.95 33.77
N THR A 84 6.57 -1.50 34.96
CA THR A 84 5.87 -2.78 35.09
C THR A 84 4.46 -2.73 34.48
N GLU A 85 3.71 -1.65 34.71
CA GLU A 85 2.38 -1.47 34.11
C GLU A 85 2.47 -1.25 32.58
N ALA A 86 3.41 -0.42 32.12
CA ALA A 86 3.63 -0.21 30.69
C ALA A 86 4.04 -1.49 29.96
N ARG A 87 4.86 -2.34 30.60
CA ARG A 87 5.24 -3.65 30.07
C ARG A 87 4.06 -4.60 29.97
N LYS A 88 3.14 -4.63 30.94
CA LYS A 88 1.90 -5.43 30.83
C LYS A 88 1.06 -5.01 29.62
N LEU A 89 0.95 -3.70 29.38
CA LEU A 89 0.25 -3.17 28.22
C LEU A 89 0.97 -3.52 26.91
N LEU A 90 2.31 -3.43 26.88
CA LEU A 90 3.15 -3.87 25.76
C LEU A 90 2.87 -5.34 25.41
N ILE A 91 2.95 -6.23 26.40
CA ILE A 91 2.67 -7.66 26.24
C ILE A 91 1.27 -7.87 25.66
N SER A 92 0.24 -7.29 26.28
CA SER A 92 -1.14 -7.43 25.80
C SER A 92 -1.34 -6.89 24.38
N THR A 93 -0.60 -5.84 24.00
CA THR A 93 -0.64 -5.25 22.65
C THR A 93 -0.11 -6.24 21.61
N TYR A 94 1.02 -6.88 21.90
CA TYR A 94 1.64 -7.88 21.03
C TYR A 94 0.91 -9.22 21.00
N GLU A 95 0.34 -9.69 22.11
CA GLU A 95 -0.52 -10.88 22.14
C GLU A 95 -1.77 -10.67 21.26
N LYS A 96 -2.41 -9.50 21.35
CA LYS A 96 -3.51 -9.14 20.45
C LYS A 96 -3.05 -9.01 18.99
N TYR A 97 -1.79 -8.61 18.72
CA TYR A 97 -1.22 -8.63 17.37
C TYR A 97 -1.15 -10.06 16.86
N GLU A 98 -0.55 -10.96 17.63
CA GLU A 98 -0.43 -12.38 17.27
C GLU A 98 -1.79 -13.01 16.95
N GLU A 99 -2.80 -12.80 17.80
CA GLU A 99 -4.17 -13.28 17.56
C GLU A 99 -4.77 -12.79 16.23
N ASP A 100 -4.55 -11.52 15.88
CA ASP A 100 -5.10 -10.95 14.64
C ASP A 100 -4.45 -11.47 13.39
N VAL A 101 -3.15 -11.70 13.46
CA VAL A 101 -2.40 -12.17 12.29
C VAL A 101 -2.72 -13.66 12.10
N GLN A 102 -2.81 -14.42 13.21
CA GLN A 102 -3.31 -15.79 13.19
C GLN A 102 -4.74 -15.91 12.69
N HIS A 103 -5.60 -14.89 12.86
CA HIS A 103 -6.96 -14.90 12.34
C HIS A 103 -7.05 -14.48 10.87
N ASN A 104 -6.49 -13.31 10.52
CA ASN A 104 -6.68 -12.67 9.22
C ASN A 104 -5.73 -13.15 8.13
N LEU A 105 -4.59 -13.74 8.52
CA LEU A 105 -3.54 -14.26 7.63
C LEU A 105 -3.19 -15.71 8.00
N ALA A 106 -4.15 -16.42 8.60
CA ALA A 106 -4.00 -17.76 9.18
C ALA A 106 -3.28 -18.74 8.24
N VAL A 107 -3.67 -18.72 6.97
CA VAL A 107 -3.13 -19.62 5.96
C VAL A 107 -1.74 -19.22 5.50
N GLU A 108 -1.45 -17.92 5.32
CA GLU A 108 -0.08 -17.45 5.04
C GLU A 108 0.87 -17.71 6.21
N MET A 109 0.34 -17.72 7.44
CA MET A 109 1.08 -17.96 8.68
C MET A 109 1.14 -19.41 9.14
N GLU A 110 0.55 -20.38 8.43
CA GLU A 110 0.61 -21.77 8.87
C GLU A 110 2.07 -22.29 8.89
N GLY A 111 2.44 -23.13 9.88
CA GLY A 111 3.79 -23.72 10.02
C GLY A 111 4.83 -22.80 10.70
N ASP A 112 6.11 -22.92 10.34
CA ASP A 112 7.26 -22.15 10.90
C ASP A 112 7.23 -20.62 10.57
N ALA A 113 6.05 -20.00 10.48
CA ALA A 113 5.88 -18.55 10.29
C ALA A 113 6.20 -17.74 11.55
N ASP A 114 6.45 -18.42 12.67
CA ASP A 114 6.59 -17.89 14.04
C ASP A 114 7.87 -17.08 14.30
N PHE A 115 8.37 -16.29 13.35
CA PHE A 115 9.62 -15.55 13.59
C PHE A 115 9.53 -14.03 13.57
N ASN A 116 8.47 -13.41 13.04
CA ASN A 116 8.36 -11.96 13.16
C ASN A 116 7.56 -11.55 14.39
N ILE A 117 6.28 -11.93 14.49
CA ILE A 117 5.43 -11.48 15.58
C ILE A 117 5.66 -12.31 16.85
N THR A 118 5.87 -13.61 16.73
CA THR A 118 6.18 -14.46 17.90
C THR A 118 7.53 -14.09 18.51
N THR A 119 8.54 -13.71 17.72
CA THR A 119 9.80 -13.17 18.26
C THR A 119 9.58 -11.83 18.94
N GLU A 120 8.70 -10.97 18.41
CA GLU A 120 8.34 -9.74 19.09
C GLU A 120 7.64 -10.01 20.44
N VAL A 121 6.68 -10.93 20.48
CA VAL A 121 6.02 -11.40 21.71
C VAL A 121 7.05 -11.97 22.70
N MET A 122 7.99 -12.77 22.23
CA MET A 122 9.08 -13.32 23.06
C MET A 122 9.94 -12.23 23.71
N PHE A 123 10.34 -11.20 22.96
CA PHE A 123 11.10 -10.08 23.52
C PHE A 123 10.29 -9.24 24.51
N ALA A 124 8.98 -9.05 24.29
CA ALA A 124 8.11 -8.40 25.27
C ALA A 124 8.04 -9.19 26.60
N HIS A 125 8.06 -10.53 26.50
CA HIS A 125 8.08 -11.47 27.63
C HIS A 125 9.49 -11.73 28.23
N ASP A 126 10.56 -11.27 27.60
CA ASP A 126 11.96 -11.48 28.04
C ASP A 126 12.21 -10.84 29.42
N GLN A 127 12.38 -11.69 30.44
CA GLN A 127 12.66 -11.23 31.81
C GLN A 127 14.07 -10.64 31.94
N GLY A 128 15.03 -11.05 31.12
CA GLY A 128 16.37 -10.46 31.10
C GLY A 128 16.36 -9.01 30.59
N ILE A 129 15.49 -8.66 29.61
CA ILE A 129 15.26 -7.24 29.25
C ILE A 129 14.70 -6.50 30.45
N ALA A 130 13.68 -7.07 31.09
CA ALA A 130 13.02 -6.41 32.21
C ALA A 130 13.95 -6.18 33.40
N ASP A 131 14.76 -7.17 33.76
CA ASP A 131 15.73 -7.09 34.84
C ASP A 131 16.82 -6.04 34.56
N ASP A 132 17.33 -5.98 33.31
CA ASP A 132 18.32 -4.97 32.92
C ASP A 132 17.72 -3.55 32.92
N ILE A 133 16.46 -3.37 32.50
CA ILE A 133 15.76 -2.07 32.60
C ILE A 133 15.57 -1.67 34.07
N ILE A 134 15.09 -2.59 34.93
CA ILE A 134 14.91 -2.32 36.36
C ILE A 134 16.26 -2.00 37.03
N LYS A 135 17.35 -2.64 36.59
CA LYS A 135 18.71 -2.33 37.04
C LYS A 135 19.14 -0.92 36.64
N GLU A 136 18.78 -0.45 35.45
CA GLU A 136 19.02 0.94 35.04
C GLU A 136 18.15 1.94 35.83
N ILE A 137 16.89 1.60 36.14
CA ILE A 137 16.03 2.40 37.02
C ILE A 137 16.64 2.52 38.43
N SER A 138 17.20 1.42 38.98
CA SER A 138 17.85 1.46 40.31
C SER A 138 19.09 2.35 40.37
N LYS A 139 19.67 2.72 39.21
CA LYS A 139 20.74 3.72 39.09
C LYS A 139 20.22 5.16 39.04
N GLY A 140 18.91 5.36 39.14
CA GLY A 140 18.25 6.67 39.17
C GLY A 140 17.78 7.18 37.82
N LYS A 141 17.69 6.33 36.79
CA LYS A 141 17.08 6.68 35.50
C LYS A 141 15.56 6.61 35.58
N SER A 142 14.89 7.45 34.80
CA SER A 142 13.45 7.31 34.49
C SER A 142 13.17 5.96 33.82
N ALA A 143 11.92 5.49 33.87
CA ALA A 143 11.51 4.28 33.15
C ALA A 143 11.79 4.39 31.65
N GLU A 144 11.56 5.57 31.09
CA GLU A 144 11.78 5.96 29.70
C GLU A 144 13.25 5.85 29.30
N ALA A 145 14.15 6.50 30.04
CA ALA A 145 15.58 6.48 29.74
C ALA A 145 16.20 5.10 29.99
N ALA A 146 15.72 4.37 31.01
CA ALA A 146 16.16 3.02 31.28
C ALA A 146 15.78 2.07 30.14
N ALA A 147 14.52 2.12 29.67
CA ALA A 147 14.06 1.35 28.53
C ALA A 147 14.84 1.70 27.26
N ALA A 148 14.95 2.99 26.91
CA ALA A 148 15.68 3.43 25.73
C ALA A 148 17.14 2.97 25.74
N ALA A 149 17.84 3.16 26.87
CA ALA A 149 19.23 2.75 27.01
C ALA A 149 19.42 1.24 26.79
N GLU A 150 18.54 0.41 27.36
CA GLU A 150 18.65 -1.05 27.23
C GLU A 150 18.35 -1.52 25.81
N TYR A 151 17.28 -1.00 25.21
CA TYR A 151 16.86 -1.33 23.86
C TYR A 151 17.91 -0.91 22.84
N TYR A 152 18.45 0.33 22.91
CA TYR A 152 19.53 0.76 22.01
C TYR A 152 20.81 -0.07 22.18
N ARG A 153 21.20 -0.40 23.43
CA ARG A 153 22.34 -1.28 23.70
C ARG A 153 22.17 -2.66 23.04
N ARG A 154 20.95 -3.20 22.99
CA ARG A 154 20.65 -4.44 22.28
C ARG A 154 20.66 -4.25 20.78
N MET A 155 20.01 -3.22 20.25
CA MET A 155 20.00 -2.90 18.82
C MET A 155 21.42 -2.77 18.26
N ASP A 156 22.33 -2.06 18.94
CA ASP A 156 23.71 -1.89 18.50
C ASP A 156 24.46 -3.23 18.43
N ARG A 157 24.20 -4.14 19.37
CA ARG A 157 24.76 -5.51 19.33
C ARG A 157 24.22 -6.32 18.15
N TYR A 158 22.96 -6.12 17.79
CA TYR A 158 22.33 -6.84 16.69
C TYR A 158 22.70 -6.25 15.32
N ARG A 159 22.76 -4.92 15.19
CA ARG A 159 23.23 -4.22 13.98
C ARG A 159 24.69 -4.51 13.64
N THR A 160 25.52 -4.79 14.64
CA THR A 160 26.92 -5.18 14.44
C THR A 160 27.11 -6.65 14.08
N ALA A 161 26.04 -7.47 14.10
CA ALA A 161 26.09 -8.86 13.69
C ALA A 161 26.10 -8.97 12.15
N LYS A 162 26.90 -9.88 11.59
CA LYS A 162 27.02 -10.10 10.14
C LYS A 162 25.85 -10.92 9.53
N SER A 163 24.72 -11.03 10.22
CA SER A 163 23.59 -11.87 9.81
C SER A 163 22.35 -11.03 9.62
N ASP A 164 21.76 -11.05 8.42
CA ASP A 164 20.52 -10.33 8.07
C ASP A 164 19.36 -10.66 9.02
N VAL A 165 19.25 -11.92 9.44
CA VAL A 165 18.22 -12.37 10.38
C VAL A 165 18.36 -11.65 11.72
N VAL A 166 19.60 -11.37 12.12
CA VAL A 166 19.92 -10.68 13.37
C VAL A 166 19.78 -9.17 13.22
N ALA A 167 20.08 -8.60 12.05
CA ALA A 167 19.82 -7.19 11.77
C ALA A 167 18.33 -6.85 11.86
N HIS A 168 17.45 -7.73 11.35
CA HIS A 168 16.00 -7.53 11.43
C HIS A 168 15.47 -7.50 12.87
N VAL A 169 16.11 -8.24 13.80
CA VAL A 169 15.79 -8.16 15.23
C VAL A 169 15.98 -6.74 15.78
N ALA A 170 16.94 -5.96 15.26
CA ALA A 170 17.12 -4.58 15.70
C ALA A 170 15.92 -3.69 15.32
N GLU A 171 15.36 -3.87 14.12
CA GLU A 171 14.15 -3.15 13.66
C GLU A 171 12.94 -3.51 14.53
N GLN A 172 12.78 -4.79 14.87
CA GLN A 172 11.71 -5.28 15.76
C GLN A 172 11.82 -4.70 17.17
N LEU A 173 13.04 -4.65 17.72
CA LEU A 173 13.29 -4.04 19.01
C LEU A 173 13.02 -2.53 18.98
N GLU A 174 13.30 -1.87 17.87
CA GLU A 174 13.04 -0.43 17.71
C GLU A 174 11.54 -0.17 17.76
N GLN A 175 10.76 -0.99 17.05
CA GLN A 175 9.31 -0.95 17.11
C GLN A 175 8.77 -1.25 18.52
N GLN A 176 9.32 -2.24 19.24
CA GLN A 176 8.92 -2.51 20.62
C GLN A 176 9.23 -1.36 21.57
N LEU A 177 10.42 -0.76 21.44
CA LEU A 177 10.79 0.39 22.25
C LEU A 177 9.79 1.52 22.03
N THR A 178 9.42 1.80 20.79
CA THR A 178 8.37 2.77 20.45
C THR A 178 7.06 2.48 21.17
N VAL A 179 6.53 1.26 21.06
CA VAL A 179 5.26 0.88 21.71
C VAL A 179 5.37 0.98 23.24
N LEU A 180 6.51 0.60 23.83
CA LEU A 180 6.76 0.71 25.26
C LEU A 180 6.80 2.18 25.72
N GLN A 181 7.49 3.06 24.98
CA GLN A 181 7.55 4.49 25.26
C GLN A 181 6.15 5.13 25.21
N HIS A 182 5.28 4.68 24.31
CA HIS A 182 3.89 5.12 24.28
C HIS A 182 3.11 4.72 25.53
N HIS A 183 3.25 3.48 25.99
CA HIS A 183 2.59 3.02 27.21
C HIS A 183 3.14 3.72 28.47
N LEU A 184 4.38 4.21 28.44
CA LEU A 184 4.96 5.08 29.48
C LEU A 184 4.44 6.53 29.41
N HIS A 185 3.91 6.95 28.25
CA HIS A 185 3.36 8.29 27.98
C HIS A 185 1.91 8.28 27.44
N PRO A 186 0.94 7.68 28.16
CA PRO A 186 -0.42 7.45 27.64
C PRO A 186 -1.22 8.74 27.35
N THR A 187 -0.74 9.90 27.83
CA THR A 187 -1.37 11.21 27.61
C THR A 187 -0.83 11.97 26.40
N ARG A 188 0.27 11.50 25.77
CA ARG A 188 0.92 12.22 24.66
C ARG A 188 0.45 11.77 23.28
N VAL A 189 0.27 10.46 23.06
CA VAL A 189 0.06 9.87 21.73
C VAL A 189 -0.68 8.52 21.80
N LEU A 190 -1.21 8.05 20.67
CA LEU A 190 -1.78 6.71 20.56
C LEU A 190 -0.68 5.64 20.66
N SER A 191 -0.87 4.64 21.53
CA SER A 191 0.07 3.52 21.69
C SER A 191 -0.13 2.39 20.68
N SER A 192 -1.35 2.21 20.18
CA SER A 192 -1.68 1.32 19.07
C SER A 192 -2.63 2.03 18.11
N LEU A 193 -2.55 1.71 16.82
CA LEU A 193 -3.58 2.17 15.88
C LEU A 193 -4.98 1.73 16.30
N ARG A 194 -5.09 0.60 17.02
CA ARG A 194 -6.34 0.06 17.56
C ARG A 194 -7.00 0.92 18.63
N ASP A 195 -6.28 1.84 19.25
CA ASP A 195 -6.86 2.74 20.24
C ASP A 195 -7.43 4.01 19.61
N ALA A 196 -7.10 4.28 18.34
CA ALA A 196 -7.64 5.42 17.60
C ALA A 196 -9.15 5.28 17.39
N PRO A 197 -9.97 6.33 17.63
CA PRO A 197 -11.39 6.27 17.32
C PRO A 197 -11.68 5.98 15.85
N GLU A 198 -12.81 5.33 15.56
CA GLU A 198 -13.24 5.09 14.18
C GLU A 198 -13.46 6.40 13.42
N GLY A 199 -13.15 6.39 12.12
CA GLY A 199 -13.21 7.59 11.28
C GLY A 199 -12.12 8.61 11.56
N SER A 200 -11.09 8.25 12.33
CA SER A 200 -9.91 9.09 12.55
C SER A 200 -9.03 9.19 11.30
N VAL A 201 -8.29 10.30 11.20
CA VAL A 201 -7.16 10.45 10.28
C VAL A 201 -5.89 10.18 11.10
N ILE A 202 -5.18 9.12 10.79
CA ILE A 202 -3.94 8.78 11.48
C ILE A 202 -2.81 9.65 10.93
N PHE A 203 -2.01 10.24 11.81
CA PHE A 203 -0.80 10.97 11.43
C PHE A 203 0.42 10.33 12.08
N CYS A 204 1.37 9.86 11.28
CA CYS A 204 2.56 9.15 11.76
C CYS A 204 3.78 9.39 10.87
N LYS A 205 4.95 8.92 11.31
CA LYS A 205 6.16 8.93 10.48
C LYS A 205 6.11 7.84 9.41
N ASN A 206 5.95 6.60 9.84
CA ASN A 206 5.79 5.41 9.01
C ASN A 206 4.67 4.53 9.59
N ILE A 207 4.25 3.48 8.89
CA ILE A 207 3.36 2.45 9.43
C ILE A 207 4.13 1.13 9.47
N PRO A 208 4.33 0.50 10.64
CA PRO A 208 4.90 -0.82 10.74
C PRO A 208 4.04 -1.87 10.01
N PRO A 209 4.62 -2.92 9.41
CA PRO A 209 3.87 -3.95 8.69
C PRO A 209 2.75 -4.59 9.53
N ALA A 210 2.99 -4.84 10.82
CA ALA A 210 2.02 -5.45 11.73
C ALA A 210 0.79 -4.56 12.02
N GLU A 211 0.96 -3.23 11.99
CA GLU A 211 -0.10 -2.26 12.29
C GLU A 211 -1.14 -2.14 11.17
N VAL A 212 -0.83 -2.65 9.99
CA VAL A 212 -1.73 -2.64 8.84
C VAL A 212 -3.01 -3.44 9.09
N LEU A 213 -2.95 -4.47 9.95
CA LEU A 213 -4.13 -5.22 10.39
C LEU A 213 -5.09 -4.37 11.23
N GLY A 214 -4.59 -3.33 11.90
CA GLY A 214 -5.40 -2.36 12.63
C GLY A 214 -6.25 -1.46 11.73
N PHE A 215 -6.08 -1.53 10.41
CA PHE A 215 -6.83 -0.71 9.46
C PHE A 215 -8.29 -1.13 9.33
N VAL A 216 -8.64 -2.32 9.83
CA VAL A 216 -9.99 -2.87 9.75
C VAL A 216 -10.55 -3.13 11.14
N ASN A 217 -11.82 -2.77 11.31
CA ASN A 217 -12.56 -3.15 12.50
C ASN A 217 -12.87 -4.66 12.43
N LYS A 218 -12.46 -5.42 13.45
CA LYS A 218 -12.60 -6.89 13.49
C LYS A 218 -14.05 -7.36 13.48
N ASP A 219 -14.94 -6.62 14.14
CA ASP A 219 -16.35 -7.00 14.31
C ASP A 219 -17.16 -6.79 13.03
N THR A 220 -16.84 -5.73 12.28
CA THR A 220 -17.59 -5.31 11.08
C THR A 220 -16.88 -5.68 9.76
N GLY A 221 -15.57 -5.93 9.81
CA GLY A 221 -14.73 -6.10 8.63
C GLY A 221 -14.67 -4.85 7.76
N LEU A 222 -14.97 -3.66 8.31
CA LEU A 222 -14.96 -2.39 7.59
C LEU A 222 -13.66 -1.59 7.86
N PRO A 223 -13.23 -0.74 6.91
CA PRO A 223 -12.13 0.19 7.14
C PRO A 223 -12.38 1.07 8.36
N ARG A 224 -11.39 1.18 9.24
CA ARG A 224 -11.49 1.87 10.53
C ARG A 224 -11.15 3.35 10.45
N PHE A 225 -10.24 3.71 9.56
CA PHE A 225 -9.68 5.05 9.45
C PHE A 225 -10.25 5.79 8.24
N ALA A 226 -10.48 7.09 8.42
CA ALA A 226 -10.84 8.00 7.34
C ALA A 226 -9.63 8.30 6.44
N GLY A 227 -8.41 8.15 6.93
CA GLY A 227 -7.19 8.31 6.15
C GLY A 227 -5.93 8.16 6.98
N ILE A 228 -4.79 8.06 6.30
CA ILE A 228 -3.47 7.90 6.91
C ILE A 228 -2.52 8.92 6.28
N ILE A 229 -1.81 9.67 7.11
CA ILE A 229 -0.82 10.67 6.72
C ILE A 229 0.54 10.23 7.27
N CYS A 230 1.49 10.02 6.37
CA CYS A 230 2.85 9.63 6.70
C CYS A 230 3.86 10.69 6.25
N THR A 231 4.95 10.83 6.99
CA THR A 231 6.07 11.72 6.61
C THR A 231 7.26 10.98 6.02
N ASN A 232 7.38 9.69 6.31
CA ASN A 232 8.40 8.78 5.81
C ASN A 232 7.76 7.43 5.44
N ALA A 233 7.09 7.42 4.30
CA ALA A 233 6.52 6.20 3.75
C ALA A 233 6.55 6.23 2.22
N ASN A 234 6.48 5.04 1.62
CA ASN A 234 6.32 4.89 0.19
C ASN A 234 4.84 4.62 -0.14
N LEU A 235 4.25 5.35 -1.09
CA LEU A 235 2.87 5.10 -1.57
C LEU A 235 2.69 3.72 -2.23
N ARG A 236 3.79 2.98 -2.43
CA ARG A 236 3.84 1.62 -2.94
C ARG A 236 4.26 0.60 -1.89
N GLY A 237 4.51 1.05 -0.66
CA GLY A 237 4.78 0.16 0.46
C GLY A 237 3.51 -0.61 0.86
N HIS A 238 3.69 -1.70 1.61
CA HIS A 238 2.61 -2.60 2.04
C HIS A 238 1.44 -1.86 2.69
N ALA A 239 1.74 -0.93 3.61
CA ALA A 239 0.71 -0.13 4.26
C ALA A 239 -0.12 0.70 3.27
N ALA A 240 0.52 1.34 2.29
CA ALA A 240 -0.18 2.15 1.30
C ALA A 240 -0.98 1.30 0.29
N ILE A 241 -0.49 0.11 -0.07
CA ILE A 241 -1.21 -0.84 -0.94
C ILE A 241 -2.45 -1.37 -0.22
N ILE A 242 -2.30 -1.82 1.03
CA ILE A 242 -3.42 -2.36 1.80
C ILE A 242 -4.43 -1.25 2.13
N ALA A 243 -3.96 -0.05 2.50
CA ALA A 243 -4.83 1.12 2.66
C ALA A 243 -5.63 1.40 1.37
N LYS A 244 -4.97 1.34 0.20
CA LYS A 244 -5.63 1.51 -1.11
C LYS A 244 -6.71 0.45 -1.34
N SER A 245 -6.41 -0.82 -1.07
CA SER A 245 -7.37 -1.93 -1.18
C SER A 245 -8.54 -1.83 -0.21
N LEU A 246 -8.32 -1.17 0.94
CA LEU A 246 -9.35 -0.82 1.93
C LEU A 246 -10.06 0.50 1.64
N GLY A 247 -9.64 1.25 0.62
CA GLY A 247 -10.26 2.53 0.27
C GLY A 247 -9.92 3.65 1.26
N ILE A 248 -8.87 3.45 2.07
CA ILE A 248 -8.33 4.43 3.01
C ILE A 248 -7.30 5.29 2.25
N PRO A 249 -7.53 6.60 2.09
CA PRO A 249 -6.54 7.49 1.50
C PRO A 249 -5.25 7.47 2.31
N PHE A 250 -4.15 7.18 1.64
CA PHE A 250 -2.80 7.18 2.19
C PHE A 250 -2.03 8.34 1.57
N VAL A 251 -1.54 9.22 2.43
CA VAL A 251 -0.89 10.48 2.08
C VAL A 251 0.56 10.42 2.52
N VAL A 252 1.47 10.82 1.64
CA VAL A 252 2.88 11.06 1.99
C VAL A 252 3.17 12.55 1.85
N VAL A 253 3.54 13.17 2.97
CA VAL A 253 3.81 14.61 3.07
C VAL A 253 5.29 14.82 3.38
N ASP A 254 5.90 15.81 2.74
CA ASP A 254 7.26 16.24 3.07
C ASP A 254 7.27 16.91 4.47
N PRO A 255 8.09 16.43 5.43
CA PRO A 255 8.27 17.07 6.72
C PRO A 255 8.54 18.59 6.64
N ALA A 256 9.23 19.06 5.59
CA ALA A 256 9.58 20.47 5.40
C ALA A 256 8.35 21.38 5.17
N HIS A 257 7.24 20.81 4.71
CA HIS A 257 6.00 21.55 4.44
C HIS A 257 4.98 21.45 5.58
N LEU A 258 5.25 20.66 6.62
CA LEU A 258 4.30 20.40 7.70
C LEU A 258 4.40 21.45 8.82
N PRO A 259 3.29 22.11 9.20
CA PRO A 259 3.22 22.88 10.44
C PRO A 259 3.11 21.94 11.65
N THR A 260 3.10 22.49 12.87
CA THR A 260 2.83 21.70 14.06
C THR A 260 1.39 21.15 14.05
N VAL A 261 1.25 19.84 13.90
CA VAL A 261 -0.02 19.11 13.93
C VAL A 261 -0.27 18.54 15.34
N LYS A 262 -1.53 18.50 15.78
CA LYS A 262 -1.92 17.90 17.07
C LYS A 262 -3.15 17.02 16.91
N THR A 263 -3.27 16.03 17.80
CA THR A 263 -4.48 15.22 17.94
C THR A 263 -5.71 16.11 18.16
N GLY A 264 -6.82 15.77 17.49
CA GLY A 264 -8.11 16.46 17.55
C GLY A 264 -8.34 17.50 16.46
N TYR A 265 -7.30 17.87 15.68
CA TYR A 265 -7.42 18.83 14.59
C TYR A 265 -8.28 18.28 13.45
N ASP A 266 -9.17 19.11 12.91
CA ASP A 266 -9.95 18.75 11.73
C ASP A 266 -9.05 18.75 10.49
N CYS A 267 -9.20 17.71 9.67
CA CYS A 267 -8.43 17.49 8.46
C CYS A 267 -9.32 17.05 7.31
N ILE A 268 -9.06 17.62 6.14
CA ILE A 268 -9.55 17.10 4.85
C ILE A 268 -8.35 16.51 4.14
N ILE A 269 -8.48 15.27 3.66
CA ILE A 269 -7.57 14.71 2.67
C ILE A 269 -8.24 14.91 1.32
N ASP A 270 -7.57 15.63 0.44
CA ASP A 270 -7.97 15.79 -0.95
C ASP A 270 -7.04 14.95 -1.82
N GLY A 271 -7.56 13.84 -2.34
CA GLY A 271 -6.82 12.97 -3.23
C GLY A 271 -6.38 13.65 -4.53
N GLY A 272 -7.17 14.59 -5.05
CA GLY A 272 -6.98 15.20 -6.37
C GLY A 272 -6.75 14.19 -7.53
N SER A 273 -6.55 14.68 -8.75
CA SER A 273 -5.96 13.87 -9.83
C SER A 273 -4.47 14.20 -9.96
N GLY A 274 -3.63 13.46 -9.24
CA GLY A 274 -2.17 13.51 -9.39
C GLY A 274 -1.45 14.65 -8.64
N SER A 275 -2.17 15.63 -8.08
CA SER A 275 -1.65 16.63 -7.14
C SER A 275 -2.68 16.85 -6.02
N GLY A 276 -2.68 15.93 -5.06
CA GLY A 276 -3.53 16.01 -3.88
C GLY A 276 -2.87 16.81 -2.74
N GLY A 277 -3.53 16.84 -1.59
CA GLY A 277 -3.02 17.51 -0.41
C GLY A 277 -3.85 17.24 0.82
N ILE A 278 -3.42 17.85 1.92
CA ILE A 278 -4.21 17.88 3.16
C ILE A 278 -4.58 19.32 3.47
N VAL A 279 -5.80 19.53 3.93
CA VAL A 279 -6.25 20.81 4.47
C VAL A 279 -6.38 20.68 5.98
N LEU A 280 -5.51 21.39 6.70
CA LEU A 280 -5.59 21.52 8.15
C LEU A 280 -6.46 22.72 8.51
N HIS A 281 -7.27 22.58 9.57
CA HIS A 281 -8.20 23.62 10.02
C HIS A 281 -9.12 24.13 8.89
N PRO A 282 -9.86 23.24 8.21
CA PRO A 282 -10.78 23.64 7.16
C PRO A 282 -11.86 24.60 7.72
N SER A 283 -12.20 25.63 6.96
CA SER A 283 -13.34 26.48 7.29
C SER A 283 -14.63 25.64 7.32
N ALA A 284 -15.63 26.08 8.10
CA ALA A 284 -16.91 25.37 8.19
C ALA A 284 -17.58 25.15 6.81
N ALA A 285 -17.41 26.11 5.89
CA ALA A 285 -17.92 26.02 4.52
C ALA A 285 -17.19 24.92 3.72
N LEU A 286 -15.85 24.90 3.78
CA LEU A 286 -15.04 23.88 3.11
C LEU A 286 -15.30 22.49 3.71
N MET A 287 -15.44 22.41 5.03
CA MET A 287 -15.73 21.15 5.73
C MET A 287 -17.07 20.57 5.29
N LYS A 288 -18.11 21.41 5.20
CA LYS A 288 -19.45 21.02 4.75
C LYS A 288 -19.43 20.51 3.31
N GLU A 289 -18.69 21.18 2.42
CA GLU A 289 -18.55 20.74 1.04
C GLU A 289 -17.81 19.40 0.93
N ALA A 290 -16.70 19.22 1.65
CA ALA A 290 -15.96 17.96 1.65
C ALA A 290 -16.79 16.79 2.20
N VAL A 291 -17.56 16.99 3.28
CA VAL A 291 -18.51 15.98 3.80
C VAL A 291 -19.54 15.62 2.73
N ARG A 292 -20.14 16.63 2.07
CA ARG A 292 -21.12 16.40 1.00
C ARG A 292 -20.52 15.56 -0.14
N GLN A 293 -19.29 15.86 -0.55
CA GLN A 293 -18.60 15.10 -1.60
C GLN A 293 -18.30 13.66 -1.17
N LYS A 294 -17.79 13.47 0.05
CA LYS A 294 -17.56 12.13 0.61
C LYS A 294 -18.84 11.31 0.64
N THR A 295 -19.92 11.83 1.25
CA THR A 295 -21.21 11.13 1.34
C THR A 295 -21.77 10.82 -0.04
N ARG A 296 -21.64 11.75 -1.00
CA ARG A 296 -22.05 11.50 -2.39
C ARG A 296 -21.30 10.32 -3.01
N LEU A 297 -19.98 10.24 -2.83
CA LEU A 297 -19.18 9.13 -3.35
C LEU A 297 -19.53 7.80 -2.65
N GLU A 298 -19.79 7.82 -1.35
CA GLU A 298 -20.22 6.65 -0.58
C GLU A 298 -21.59 6.14 -1.06
N ASP A 299 -22.57 7.05 -1.22
CA ASP A 299 -23.91 6.74 -1.72
C ASP A 299 -23.85 6.17 -3.14
N ILE A 300 -23.02 6.74 -4.00
CA ILE A 300 -22.83 6.23 -5.37
C ILE A 300 -22.18 4.86 -5.33
N ASN A 301 -21.09 4.68 -4.59
CA ASN A 301 -20.46 3.37 -4.47
C ASN A 301 -21.43 2.31 -3.93
N GLU A 302 -22.32 2.68 -3.01
CA GLU A 302 -23.35 1.78 -2.50
C GLU A 302 -24.41 1.46 -3.56
N GLN A 303 -24.93 2.46 -4.26
CA GLN A 303 -25.84 2.25 -5.39
C GLN A 303 -25.20 1.41 -6.50
N LEU A 304 -23.90 1.59 -6.74
CA LEU A 304 -23.15 0.83 -7.73
C LEU A 304 -22.87 -0.58 -7.29
N ARG A 305 -22.59 -0.83 -6.01
CA ARG A 305 -22.52 -2.20 -5.48
C ARG A 305 -23.86 -2.92 -5.66
N GLN A 306 -24.97 -2.24 -5.36
CA GLN A 306 -26.32 -2.79 -5.54
C GLN A 306 -26.66 -3.05 -7.01
N LYS A 307 -26.31 -2.13 -7.92
CA LYS A 307 -26.49 -2.31 -9.37
C LYS A 307 -25.52 -3.32 -9.98
N SER A 308 -24.31 -3.47 -9.43
CA SER A 308 -23.30 -4.37 -9.94
C SER A 308 -23.71 -5.83 -9.76
N GLY A 309 -24.49 -6.17 -8.74
CA GLY A 309 -25.10 -7.51 -8.60
C GLY A 309 -26.10 -7.90 -9.71
N SER A 310 -26.24 -7.08 -10.74
CA SER A 310 -26.88 -7.42 -12.01
C SER A 310 -25.97 -8.35 -12.83
N ASP A 311 -26.51 -9.47 -13.32
CA ASP A 311 -25.83 -10.37 -14.27
C ASP A 311 -25.57 -9.74 -15.66
N GLU A 312 -25.88 -8.44 -15.84
CA GLU A 312 -25.69 -7.75 -17.11
C GLU A 312 -24.21 -7.54 -17.44
N PRO A 313 -23.77 -7.90 -18.66
CA PRO A 313 -22.41 -7.64 -19.13
C PRO A 313 -22.02 -6.16 -19.01
N LEU A 314 -20.78 -5.90 -18.62
CA LEU A 314 -20.23 -4.55 -18.68
C LEU A 314 -19.94 -4.17 -20.14
N THR A 315 -20.60 -3.14 -20.61
CA THR A 315 -20.41 -2.59 -21.96
C THR A 315 -20.15 -1.09 -21.90
N THR A 316 -19.40 -0.59 -22.88
CA THR A 316 -19.27 0.84 -23.18
C THR A 316 -20.59 1.40 -23.70
N LEU A 317 -20.67 2.72 -23.82
CA LEU A 317 -21.86 3.43 -24.31
C LEU A 317 -22.31 2.97 -25.71
N ASP A 318 -21.35 2.60 -26.55
CA ASP A 318 -21.55 2.08 -27.91
C ASP A 318 -21.62 0.54 -27.98
N GLY A 319 -21.62 -0.15 -26.83
CA GLY A 319 -21.87 -1.59 -26.73
C GLY A 319 -20.64 -2.50 -26.77
N GLN A 320 -19.41 -1.96 -26.74
CA GLN A 320 -18.19 -2.77 -26.66
C GLN A 320 -18.14 -3.46 -25.30
N ALA A 321 -18.04 -4.80 -25.28
CA ALA A 321 -17.90 -5.56 -24.05
C ALA A 321 -16.54 -5.32 -23.39
N VAL A 322 -16.55 -5.16 -22.07
CA VAL A 322 -15.38 -4.92 -21.22
C VAL A 322 -15.50 -5.80 -19.98
N SER A 323 -14.39 -6.29 -19.44
CA SER A 323 -14.35 -7.08 -18.19
C SER A 323 -13.45 -6.40 -17.16
N VAL A 324 -13.97 -6.26 -15.95
CA VAL A 324 -13.24 -5.69 -14.81
C VAL A 324 -12.98 -6.77 -13.77
N TYR A 325 -11.71 -7.15 -13.68
CA TYR A 325 -11.19 -8.03 -12.65
C TYR A 325 -10.64 -7.23 -11.48
N ALA A 326 -10.37 -7.90 -10.37
CA ALA A 326 -9.68 -7.30 -9.25
C ALA A 326 -8.21 -7.71 -9.14
N ASN A 327 -7.43 -6.83 -8.49
CA ASN A 327 -6.09 -7.14 -8.01
C ASN A 327 -6.06 -7.24 -6.47
N PHE A 328 -5.27 -8.17 -5.94
CA PHE A 328 -5.03 -8.34 -4.50
C PHE A 328 -3.68 -9.02 -4.23
N GLY A 329 -3.22 -9.03 -2.98
CA GLY A 329 -1.98 -9.64 -2.53
C GLY A 329 -2.05 -10.52 -1.27
N SER A 330 -3.16 -10.53 -0.53
CA SER A 330 -3.33 -11.41 0.66
C SER A 330 -4.71 -12.06 0.75
N SER A 331 -4.82 -13.11 1.58
CA SER A 331 -6.09 -13.71 2.02
C SER A 331 -7.05 -12.69 2.65
N PHE A 332 -6.50 -11.73 3.39
CA PHE A 332 -7.28 -10.62 3.92
C PHE A 332 -7.97 -9.81 2.81
N GLU A 333 -7.25 -9.42 1.76
CA GLU A 333 -7.84 -8.73 0.61
C GLU A 333 -8.77 -9.64 -0.20
N ALA A 334 -8.48 -10.94 -0.28
CA ALA A 334 -9.33 -11.92 -0.96
C ALA A 334 -10.74 -11.95 -0.38
N GLN A 335 -10.89 -11.82 0.94
CA GLN A 335 -12.20 -11.76 1.60
C GLN A 335 -13.00 -10.51 1.22
N LEU A 336 -12.33 -9.40 0.86
CA LEU A 336 -12.99 -8.17 0.43
C LEU A 336 -13.59 -8.29 -0.98
N LEU A 337 -13.13 -9.25 -1.80
CA LEU A 337 -13.60 -9.40 -3.18
C LEU A 337 -15.08 -9.72 -3.29
N LYS A 338 -15.65 -10.41 -2.29
CA LYS A 338 -17.09 -10.69 -2.22
C LYS A 338 -17.94 -9.41 -2.29
N ARG A 339 -17.38 -8.26 -1.89
CA ARG A 339 -18.06 -6.96 -1.89
C ARG A 339 -17.89 -6.18 -3.19
N ALA A 340 -16.92 -6.55 -4.03
CA ALA A 340 -16.55 -5.76 -5.22
C ALA A 340 -17.26 -6.19 -6.51
N ASN A 341 -17.91 -7.36 -6.51
CA ASN A 341 -18.64 -7.94 -7.65
C ASN A 341 -17.86 -7.81 -8.97
N VAL A 342 -16.73 -8.49 -9.04
CA VAL A 342 -15.81 -8.50 -10.20
C VAL A 342 -15.85 -9.84 -10.92
N GLU A 343 -15.41 -9.85 -12.18
CA GLU A 343 -15.46 -11.00 -13.09
C GLU A 343 -14.46 -12.10 -12.70
N GLY A 344 -13.50 -11.77 -11.83
CA GLY A 344 -12.50 -12.68 -11.30
C GLY A 344 -11.27 -11.92 -10.83
N ILE A 345 -10.14 -12.60 -10.79
CA ILE A 345 -8.88 -12.04 -10.30
C ILE A 345 -7.92 -11.86 -11.49
N GLY A 346 -7.65 -10.61 -11.83
CA GLY A 346 -6.79 -10.26 -12.96
C GLY A 346 -5.32 -10.10 -12.57
N LEU A 347 -5.04 -10.02 -11.26
CA LEU A 347 -3.68 -10.02 -10.71
C LEU A 347 -3.71 -10.45 -9.23
N TYR A 348 -3.17 -11.63 -8.93
CA TYR A 348 -2.79 -12.03 -7.58
C TYR A 348 -1.27 -11.87 -7.40
N ARG A 349 -0.90 -10.92 -6.53
CA ARG A 349 0.46 -10.61 -6.07
C ARG A 349 0.90 -11.58 -4.96
N THR A 350 2.04 -12.24 -5.11
CA THR A 350 2.48 -13.29 -4.17
C THR A 350 3.54 -12.83 -3.17
N GLU A 351 4.04 -11.60 -3.31
CA GLU A 351 5.13 -11.04 -2.51
C GLU A 351 4.77 -10.92 -1.02
N MET A 352 3.49 -10.62 -0.73
CA MET A 352 3.04 -10.39 0.64
C MET A 352 3.20 -11.63 1.52
N ALA A 353 2.90 -12.81 0.99
CA ALA A 353 3.04 -14.07 1.73
C ALA A 353 4.52 -14.36 2.07
N GLU A 354 5.44 -14.03 1.16
CA GLU A 354 6.88 -14.17 1.39
C GLU A 354 7.45 -13.14 2.37
N ASN A 355 6.93 -11.91 2.34
CA ASN A 355 7.40 -10.81 3.19
C ASN A 355 7.08 -10.97 4.67
N MET A 356 6.07 -11.79 4.99
CA MET A 356 5.66 -12.05 6.37
C MET A 356 6.51 -13.14 7.05
N ARG A 357 7.52 -13.69 6.35
CA ARG A 357 8.25 -14.88 6.80
C ARG A 357 9.76 -14.68 6.72
N THR A 358 10.50 -15.39 7.58
CA THR A 358 11.97 -15.42 7.55
C THR A 358 12.51 -16.54 6.67
N GLN A 359 11.73 -17.58 6.42
CA GLN A 359 12.07 -18.71 5.54
C GLN A 359 11.17 -18.74 4.29
N PRO A 360 11.67 -19.25 3.15
CA PRO A 360 10.85 -19.47 1.95
C PRO A 360 9.64 -20.38 2.23
N ILE A 361 8.53 -20.11 1.56
CA ILE A 361 7.32 -20.94 1.68
C ILE A 361 7.52 -22.25 0.90
N SER A 362 7.16 -23.38 1.51
CA SER A 362 7.24 -24.70 0.88
C SER A 362 6.15 -24.91 -0.19
N GLU A 363 6.35 -25.88 -1.07
CA GLU A 363 5.38 -26.17 -2.14
C GLU A 363 3.97 -26.51 -1.60
N ASP A 364 3.89 -27.42 -0.62
CA ASP A 364 2.61 -27.80 -0.01
C ASP A 364 1.92 -26.62 0.69
N HIS A 365 2.71 -25.70 1.24
CA HIS A 365 2.16 -24.51 1.88
C HIS A 365 1.65 -23.50 0.85
N TRP A 366 2.37 -23.27 -0.25
CA TRP A 366 1.87 -22.49 -1.38
C TRP A 366 0.55 -23.05 -1.93
N ILE A 367 0.41 -24.37 -2.04
CA ILE A 367 -0.84 -25.00 -2.46
C ILE A 367 -1.99 -24.63 -1.52
N LYS A 368 -1.78 -24.63 -0.20
CA LYS A 368 -2.80 -24.20 0.77
C LYS A 368 -3.16 -22.72 0.60
N ILE A 369 -2.16 -21.85 0.48
CA ILE A 369 -2.33 -20.40 0.27
C ILE A 369 -3.16 -20.13 -0.98
N PHE A 370 -2.74 -20.66 -2.13
CA PHE A 370 -3.45 -20.48 -3.38
C PHE A 370 -4.88 -21.03 -3.30
N ARG A 371 -5.07 -22.25 -2.78
CA ARG A 371 -6.40 -22.84 -2.67
C ARG A 371 -7.34 -22.00 -1.82
N LYS A 372 -6.90 -21.57 -0.63
CA LYS A 372 -7.71 -20.76 0.28
C LYS A 372 -8.11 -19.45 -0.36
N ASN A 373 -7.18 -18.76 -1.02
CA ASN A 373 -7.46 -17.47 -1.64
C ASN A 373 -8.44 -17.62 -2.80
N LEU A 374 -8.30 -18.65 -3.65
CA LEU A 374 -9.26 -18.91 -4.73
C LEU A 374 -10.67 -19.26 -4.23
N GLN A 375 -10.77 -19.91 -3.05
CA GLN A 375 -12.05 -20.22 -2.39
C GLN A 375 -12.67 -18.99 -1.71
N ASP A 376 -11.87 -18.19 -1.01
CA ASP A 376 -12.36 -16.99 -0.34
C ASP A 376 -12.90 -15.96 -1.32
N CYS A 377 -12.39 -15.95 -2.54
CA CYS A 377 -12.87 -15.10 -3.62
C CYS A 377 -14.15 -15.62 -4.29
N SER A 378 -14.59 -16.84 -4.01
CA SER A 378 -15.68 -17.48 -4.74
C SER A 378 -17.04 -17.17 -4.15
N ALA A 379 -18.07 -17.26 -5.01
CA ALA A 379 -19.46 -16.96 -4.65
C ALA A 379 -20.16 -18.13 -3.92
N GLY A 380 -19.52 -19.31 -3.82
CA GLY A 380 -20.17 -20.51 -3.29
C GLY A 380 -19.19 -21.52 -2.73
N GLU A 381 -19.66 -22.29 -1.75
CA GLU A 381 -18.87 -23.37 -1.14
C GLU A 381 -18.45 -24.40 -2.21
N GLY A 382 -17.18 -24.80 -2.17
CA GLY A 382 -16.61 -25.71 -3.18
C GLY A 382 -16.37 -25.09 -4.56
N GLN A 383 -16.57 -23.77 -4.74
CA GLN A 383 -16.21 -23.08 -5.97
C GLN A 383 -14.87 -22.35 -5.86
N TYR A 384 -14.26 -22.11 -7.02
CA TYR A 384 -12.99 -21.39 -7.16
C TYR A 384 -13.14 -20.28 -8.20
N THR A 385 -12.67 -19.10 -7.85
CA THR A 385 -12.63 -17.95 -8.77
C THR A 385 -11.45 -18.10 -9.74
N GLU A 386 -11.63 -17.68 -10.99
CA GLU A 386 -10.52 -17.63 -11.95
C GLU A 386 -9.49 -16.59 -11.51
N ALA A 387 -8.21 -16.96 -11.53
CA ALA A 387 -7.13 -16.05 -11.16
C ALA A 387 -5.91 -16.10 -12.08
N VAL A 388 -5.43 -14.91 -12.40
CA VAL A 388 -4.08 -14.68 -12.92
C VAL A 388 -3.12 -14.50 -11.75
N ILE A 389 -2.32 -15.51 -11.47
CA ILE A 389 -1.36 -15.56 -10.37
C ILE A 389 0.01 -15.15 -10.91
N ARG A 390 0.57 -14.08 -10.34
CA ARG A 390 1.91 -13.60 -10.67
C ARG A 390 2.93 -14.29 -9.78
N THR A 391 3.96 -14.88 -10.37
CA THR A 391 5.09 -15.40 -9.59
C THR A 391 5.80 -14.26 -8.88
N LEU A 392 6.65 -14.59 -7.89
CA LEU A 392 7.31 -13.61 -7.04
C LEU A 392 8.04 -12.51 -7.86
N ASP A 393 7.76 -11.24 -7.54
CA ASP A 393 8.48 -10.07 -8.07
C ASP A 393 9.16 -9.32 -6.92
N ILE A 394 10.49 -9.43 -6.82
CA ILE A 394 11.30 -8.82 -5.77
C ILE A 394 11.79 -7.41 -6.18
N ALA A 395 11.29 -6.82 -7.28
CA ALA A 395 11.83 -5.54 -7.77
C ALA A 395 11.67 -4.38 -6.76
N GLY A 396 12.78 -3.78 -6.34
CA GLY A 396 12.86 -2.59 -5.48
C GLY A 396 12.73 -2.84 -3.98
N ASP A 397 12.36 -1.81 -3.21
CA ASP A 397 12.12 -1.85 -1.75
C ASP A 397 10.94 -2.76 -1.31
N LYS A 398 10.39 -3.57 -2.22
CA LYS A 398 9.16 -4.36 -2.02
C LYS A 398 9.31 -5.49 -1.00
N VAL A 399 10.54 -5.84 -0.60
CA VAL A 399 10.80 -6.87 0.43
C VAL A 399 11.80 -6.35 1.45
N GLY A 400 11.34 -5.97 2.64
CA GLY A 400 12.18 -5.39 3.70
C GLY A 400 13.42 -6.23 4.01
N ARG A 401 13.26 -7.57 4.12
CA ARG A 401 14.38 -8.51 4.39
C ARG A 401 15.45 -8.59 3.31
N PHE A 402 15.17 -8.09 2.09
CA PHE A 402 16.14 -8.13 0.98
C PHE A 402 16.74 -6.78 0.65
N LYS A 403 16.34 -5.70 1.34
CA LYS A 403 16.77 -4.34 0.99
C LYS A 403 18.29 -4.21 0.91
N GLU A 404 19.02 -4.82 1.85
CA GLU A 404 20.48 -4.76 1.94
C GLU A 404 21.21 -5.85 1.14
N ARG A 405 20.51 -6.80 0.52
CA ARG A 405 21.13 -7.89 -0.26
C ARG A 405 21.59 -7.42 -1.63
N SER A 406 22.62 -8.09 -2.14
CA SER A 406 23.07 -7.89 -3.52
C SER A 406 21.99 -8.30 -4.52
N ASP A 407 22.05 -7.73 -5.73
CA ASP A 407 21.11 -8.05 -6.80
C ASP A 407 21.19 -9.54 -7.22
N GLU A 408 22.38 -10.15 -7.13
CA GLU A 408 22.57 -11.57 -7.40
C GLU A 408 21.84 -12.46 -6.37
N GLU A 409 21.89 -12.10 -5.09
CA GLU A 409 21.18 -12.83 -4.03
C GLU A 409 19.67 -12.70 -4.18
N LYS A 410 19.18 -11.50 -4.52
CA LYS A 410 17.75 -11.26 -4.80
C LYS A 410 17.27 -12.10 -5.97
N ALA A 411 18.01 -12.09 -7.08
CA ALA A 411 17.66 -12.86 -8.28
C ALA A 411 17.67 -14.37 -8.03
N LYS A 412 18.66 -14.88 -7.27
CA LYS A 412 18.71 -16.29 -6.88
C LYS A 412 17.50 -16.69 -6.04
N TYR A 413 17.17 -15.87 -5.04
CA TYR A 413 16.02 -16.10 -4.19
C TYR A 413 14.71 -16.09 -4.99
N GLU A 414 14.53 -15.12 -5.88
CA GLU A 414 13.37 -15.01 -6.78
C GLU A 414 13.23 -16.27 -7.64
N ALA A 415 14.33 -16.77 -8.21
CA ALA A 415 14.33 -17.98 -9.02
C ALA A 415 13.95 -19.24 -8.21
N GLU A 416 14.47 -19.37 -6.98
CA GLU A 416 14.16 -20.49 -6.08
C GLU A 416 12.67 -20.50 -5.69
N VAL A 417 12.12 -19.37 -5.25
CA VAL A 417 10.70 -19.28 -4.89
C VAL A 417 9.81 -19.45 -6.11
N THR A 418 10.16 -18.86 -7.24
CA THR A 418 9.37 -19.02 -8.48
C THR A 418 9.27 -20.48 -8.89
N LYS A 419 10.36 -21.26 -8.77
CA LYS A 419 10.34 -22.71 -9.04
C LYS A 419 9.36 -23.44 -8.11
N VAL A 420 9.36 -23.11 -6.82
CA VAL A 420 8.44 -23.70 -5.83
C VAL A 420 6.99 -23.32 -6.13
N GLN A 421 6.72 -22.05 -6.42
CA GLN A 421 5.38 -21.56 -6.78
C GLN A 421 4.85 -22.24 -8.04
N MET A 422 5.67 -22.38 -9.09
CA MET A 422 5.27 -23.09 -10.31
C MET A 422 4.90 -24.56 -10.03
N GLY A 423 5.68 -25.25 -9.20
CA GLY A 423 5.39 -26.62 -8.77
C GLY A 423 4.05 -26.73 -8.03
N ALA A 424 3.80 -25.81 -7.09
CA ALA A 424 2.55 -25.72 -6.36
C ALA A 424 1.35 -25.46 -7.29
N LEU A 425 1.49 -24.52 -8.22
CA LEU A 425 0.44 -24.15 -9.17
C LEU A 425 0.11 -25.27 -10.14
N LEU A 426 1.09 -26.05 -10.60
CA LEU A 426 0.88 -27.23 -11.44
C LEU A 426 0.02 -28.29 -10.74
N ARG A 427 0.40 -28.65 -9.50
CA ARG A 427 -0.35 -29.63 -8.70
C ARG A 427 -1.75 -29.15 -8.40
N LEU A 428 -1.88 -27.92 -7.92
CA LEU A 428 -3.19 -27.35 -7.61
C LEU A 428 -4.07 -27.27 -8.86
N ASN A 429 -3.54 -26.81 -10.00
CA ASN A 429 -4.29 -26.77 -11.25
C ASN A 429 -4.78 -28.16 -11.66
N HIS A 430 -3.93 -29.19 -11.55
CA HIS A 430 -4.32 -30.56 -11.85
C HIS A 430 -5.45 -31.06 -10.93
N GLU A 431 -5.34 -30.82 -9.62
CA GLU A 431 -6.37 -31.17 -8.64
C GLU A 431 -7.71 -30.47 -8.94
N LEU A 432 -7.68 -29.17 -9.25
CA LEU A 432 -8.87 -28.40 -9.58
C LEU A 432 -9.52 -28.87 -10.88
N VAL A 433 -8.74 -29.19 -11.92
CA VAL A 433 -9.24 -29.77 -13.17
C VAL A 433 -9.93 -31.12 -12.91
N GLN A 434 -9.35 -31.99 -12.08
CA GLN A 434 -9.96 -33.27 -11.70
C GLN A 434 -11.29 -33.09 -10.92
N GLN A 435 -11.46 -31.95 -10.24
CA GLN A 435 -12.70 -31.58 -9.55
C GLN A 435 -13.72 -30.88 -10.46
N GLY A 436 -13.43 -30.73 -11.76
CA GLY A 436 -14.31 -30.05 -12.72
C GLY A 436 -14.14 -28.53 -12.78
N HIS A 437 -13.05 -27.99 -12.24
CA HIS A 437 -12.74 -26.56 -12.23
C HIS A 437 -11.63 -26.23 -13.23
N GLU A 438 -11.89 -26.49 -14.51
CA GLU A 438 -10.96 -26.15 -15.60
C GLU A 438 -10.78 -24.63 -15.74
N GLY A 439 -9.56 -24.21 -16.13
CA GLY A 439 -9.24 -22.82 -16.47
C GLY A 439 -9.17 -21.83 -15.29
N LYS A 440 -9.21 -22.30 -14.04
CA LYS A 440 -9.18 -21.42 -12.86
C LYS A 440 -7.83 -20.80 -12.55
N ILE A 441 -6.74 -21.43 -12.98
CA ILE A 441 -5.38 -20.96 -12.70
C ILE A 441 -4.71 -20.53 -14.01
N LYS A 442 -4.29 -19.27 -14.05
CA LYS A 442 -3.40 -18.70 -15.05
C LYS A 442 -2.12 -18.24 -14.36
N VAL A 443 -0.97 -18.61 -14.91
CA VAL A 443 0.33 -18.26 -14.32
C VAL A 443 1.01 -17.20 -15.17
N MET A 444 1.44 -16.11 -14.55
CA MET A 444 2.06 -14.97 -15.21
C MET A 444 3.45 -14.68 -14.64
N ILE A 445 4.42 -14.48 -15.54
CA ILE A 445 5.80 -14.18 -15.15
C ILE A 445 6.06 -12.66 -15.22
N PRO A 446 6.50 -12.03 -14.12
CA PRO A 446 6.88 -10.62 -14.10
C PRO A 446 8.25 -10.36 -14.74
N MET A 447 8.54 -9.09 -15.03
CA MET A 447 9.87 -8.57 -15.37
C MET A 447 10.60 -9.26 -16.54
N ILE A 448 9.87 -9.90 -17.45
CA ILE A 448 10.43 -10.48 -18.68
C ILE A 448 10.88 -9.37 -19.63
N SER A 449 12.13 -9.42 -20.07
CA SER A 449 12.77 -8.44 -20.96
C SER A 449 13.20 -9.01 -22.32
N SER A 450 13.16 -10.33 -22.46
CA SER A 450 13.58 -11.03 -23.68
C SER A 450 12.74 -12.28 -23.94
N VAL A 451 12.71 -12.72 -25.19
CA VAL A 451 12.00 -13.94 -25.61
C VAL A 451 12.66 -15.17 -25.00
N GLU A 452 14.00 -15.18 -24.91
CA GLU A 452 14.79 -16.27 -24.35
C GLU A 452 14.48 -16.47 -22.86
N GLN A 453 14.25 -15.39 -22.10
CA GLN A 453 13.80 -15.48 -20.71
C GLN A 453 12.43 -16.15 -20.64
N MET A 454 11.49 -15.76 -21.48
CA MET A 454 10.16 -16.38 -21.53
C MET A 454 10.23 -17.88 -21.90
N GLU A 455 11.02 -18.23 -22.90
CA GLU A 455 11.24 -19.62 -23.31
C GLU A 455 11.88 -20.45 -22.20
N ALA A 456 12.85 -19.89 -21.46
CA ALA A 456 13.47 -20.55 -20.33
C ALA A 456 12.45 -20.83 -19.21
N MET A 457 11.56 -19.88 -18.93
CA MET A 457 10.50 -20.05 -17.94
C MET A 457 9.47 -21.10 -18.36
N GLN A 458 9.07 -21.13 -19.64
CA GLN A 458 8.19 -22.18 -20.15
C GLN A 458 8.86 -23.57 -20.08
N LYS A 459 10.15 -23.67 -20.46
CA LYS A 459 10.91 -24.93 -20.33
C LYS A 459 10.99 -25.40 -18.89
N LEU A 460 11.19 -24.49 -17.94
CA LEU A 460 11.17 -24.81 -16.51
C LEU A 460 9.79 -25.33 -16.08
N MET A 461 8.70 -24.66 -16.49
CA MET A 461 7.33 -25.11 -16.23
C MET A 461 7.07 -26.52 -16.77
N ASP A 462 7.50 -26.80 -18.01
CA ASP A 462 7.34 -28.11 -18.65
C ASP A 462 8.14 -29.21 -17.93
N GLN A 463 9.38 -28.90 -17.51
CA GLN A 463 10.20 -29.82 -16.71
C GLN A 463 9.53 -30.15 -15.37
N LEU A 464 9.07 -29.13 -14.65
CA LEU A 464 8.40 -29.31 -13.36
C LEU A 464 7.09 -30.12 -13.48
N ALA A 465 6.36 -29.94 -14.58
CA ALA A 465 5.16 -30.69 -14.90
C ALA A 465 5.46 -32.17 -15.15
N ALA A 466 6.51 -32.47 -15.92
CA ALA A 466 6.98 -33.83 -16.17
C ALA A 466 7.45 -34.52 -14.88
N GLU A 467 8.23 -33.84 -14.03
CA GLU A 467 8.67 -34.36 -12.72
C GLU A 467 7.48 -34.73 -11.82
N ARG A 468 6.41 -33.94 -11.86
CA ARG A 468 5.20 -34.13 -11.05
C ARG A 468 4.15 -35.04 -11.70
N HIS A 469 4.36 -35.47 -12.95
CA HIS A 469 3.42 -36.28 -13.73
C HIS A 469 2.04 -35.60 -13.88
N VAL A 470 2.02 -34.28 -14.10
CA VAL A 470 0.81 -33.48 -14.31
C VAL A 470 0.89 -32.69 -15.63
N PRO A 471 -0.25 -32.24 -16.20
CA PRO A 471 -0.23 -31.39 -17.39
C PRO A 471 0.49 -30.05 -17.13
N THR A 472 1.24 -29.58 -18.13
CA THR A 472 1.88 -28.25 -18.08
C THR A 472 0.86 -27.12 -18.18
N ILE A 473 1.26 -25.92 -17.75
CA ILE A 473 0.51 -24.68 -17.92
C ILE A 473 1.26 -23.80 -18.92
N LYS A 474 0.57 -23.35 -19.97
CA LYS A 474 1.12 -22.33 -20.88
C LYS A 474 1.16 -21.00 -20.14
N LEU A 475 2.36 -20.44 -20.00
CA LEU A 475 2.59 -19.23 -19.22
C LEU A 475 2.11 -17.97 -19.96
N GLY A 476 1.59 -17.02 -19.20
CA GLY A 476 1.45 -15.62 -19.61
C GLY A 476 2.65 -14.79 -19.16
N CYS A 477 2.70 -13.54 -19.62
CA CYS A 477 3.75 -12.60 -19.21
C CYS A 477 3.16 -11.25 -18.77
N MET A 478 3.86 -10.59 -17.86
CA MET A 478 3.59 -9.20 -17.53
C MET A 478 4.34 -8.29 -18.53
N GLY A 479 3.60 -7.52 -19.31
CA GLY A 479 4.14 -6.54 -20.26
C GLY A 479 4.50 -5.24 -19.54
N GLU A 480 5.65 -5.22 -18.87
CA GLU A 480 6.06 -4.08 -18.02
C GLU A 480 7.50 -3.61 -18.25
N VAL A 481 8.31 -4.36 -19.00
CA VAL A 481 9.68 -3.97 -19.34
C VAL A 481 9.72 -3.39 -20.75
N PRO A 482 10.13 -2.12 -20.95
CA PRO A 482 10.18 -1.48 -22.26
C PRO A 482 10.83 -2.32 -23.38
N ALA A 483 11.96 -2.97 -23.06
CA ALA A 483 12.73 -3.76 -24.02
C ALA A 483 11.99 -4.99 -24.59
N LEU A 484 10.89 -5.41 -23.97
CA LEU A 484 10.06 -6.52 -24.47
C LEU A 484 9.18 -6.09 -25.66
N PHE A 485 8.76 -4.83 -25.72
CA PHE A 485 7.76 -4.35 -26.69
C PHE A 485 8.28 -4.32 -28.14
N ASP A 486 9.60 -4.31 -28.34
CA ASP A 486 10.22 -4.41 -29.66
C ASP A 486 10.38 -5.87 -30.15
N LYS A 487 9.98 -6.86 -29.34
CA LYS A 487 10.17 -8.29 -29.61
C LYS A 487 8.86 -9.10 -29.51
N LEU A 488 7.71 -8.42 -29.47
CA LEU A 488 6.41 -9.05 -29.26
C LEU A 488 6.06 -10.06 -30.36
N ASP A 489 6.41 -9.76 -31.60
CA ASP A 489 6.24 -10.64 -32.76
C ASP A 489 6.84 -12.04 -32.56
N ARG A 490 7.89 -12.16 -31.76
CA ARG A 490 8.58 -13.43 -31.45
C ARG A 490 8.15 -14.05 -30.12
N LEU A 491 7.35 -13.36 -29.32
CA LEU A 491 6.90 -13.83 -28.02
C LEU A 491 5.79 -14.89 -28.16
N ASP A 492 5.88 -15.97 -27.41
CA ASP A 492 4.90 -17.07 -27.40
C ASP A 492 4.37 -17.31 -25.98
N VAL A 493 3.19 -16.77 -25.70
CA VAL A 493 2.57 -16.73 -24.36
C VAL A 493 1.06 -16.97 -24.47
N ALA A 494 0.44 -17.49 -23.41
CA ALA A 494 -1.02 -17.71 -23.38
C ALA A 494 -1.82 -16.41 -23.31
N PHE A 495 -1.27 -15.37 -22.69
CA PHE A 495 -1.86 -14.04 -22.52
C PHE A 495 -0.79 -13.04 -22.11
N MET A 496 -1.13 -11.75 -22.17
CA MET A 496 -0.30 -10.68 -21.62
C MET A 496 -1.14 -9.78 -20.70
N SER A 497 -0.58 -9.42 -19.55
CA SER A 497 -1.11 -8.34 -18.71
C SER A 497 -0.11 -7.21 -18.63
N ILE A 498 -0.51 -6.01 -19.04
CA ILE A 498 0.36 -4.83 -19.02
C ILE A 498 0.46 -4.32 -17.58
N GLY A 499 1.66 -4.33 -17.02
CA GLY A 499 1.95 -3.73 -15.71
C GLY A 499 2.15 -2.23 -15.87
N SER A 500 1.06 -1.46 -15.90
CA SER A 500 1.12 -0.03 -16.28
C SER A 500 2.08 0.81 -15.45
N ASN A 501 2.20 0.49 -14.16
CA ASN A 501 3.09 1.21 -13.27
C ASN A 501 4.54 1.03 -13.71
N ASP A 502 5.03 -0.20 -13.72
CA ASP A 502 6.43 -0.48 -14.03
C ASP A 502 6.77 -0.20 -15.50
N LEU A 503 5.80 -0.29 -16.42
CA LEU A 503 5.95 0.17 -17.81
C LEU A 503 6.24 1.67 -17.90
N VAL A 504 5.40 2.51 -17.28
CA VAL A 504 5.55 3.97 -17.34
C VAL A 504 6.87 4.39 -16.71
N TYR A 505 7.21 3.85 -15.54
CA TYR A 505 8.49 4.18 -14.91
C TYR A 505 9.68 3.58 -15.64
N GLY A 506 9.54 2.41 -16.28
CA GLY A 506 10.59 1.84 -17.12
C GLY A 506 10.99 2.76 -18.27
N PHE A 507 10.05 3.55 -18.81
CA PHE A 507 10.35 4.57 -19.82
C PHE A 507 10.84 5.90 -19.24
N LEU A 508 10.19 6.38 -18.17
CA LEU A 508 10.39 7.74 -17.67
C LEU A 508 11.48 7.86 -16.60
N ASP A 509 11.70 6.80 -15.83
CA ASP A 509 12.69 6.75 -14.76
C ASP A 509 13.20 5.31 -14.54
N PRO A 510 14.10 4.82 -15.41
CA PRO A 510 14.61 3.45 -15.36
C PRO A 510 15.36 3.12 -14.06
N ASN A 511 15.95 4.13 -13.41
CA ASN A 511 16.72 3.98 -12.16
C ASN A 511 15.82 3.86 -10.93
N ARG A 512 14.54 4.21 -11.05
CA ARG A 512 13.54 4.14 -9.97
C ARG A 512 13.32 2.77 -9.38
N ARG A 513 13.69 1.69 -10.08
CA ARG A 513 13.73 0.34 -9.51
C ARG A 513 14.65 0.28 -8.28
N TYR A 514 15.63 1.18 -8.21
CA TYR A 514 16.71 1.18 -7.21
C TYR A 514 16.62 2.37 -6.23
N GLU A 515 15.85 3.42 -6.54
CA GLU A 515 15.74 4.63 -5.72
C GLU A 515 14.27 5.01 -5.45
N ALA A 516 13.91 5.16 -4.16
CA ALA A 516 12.53 5.43 -3.72
C ALA A 516 12.04 6.86 -4.03
N ASP A 517 12.96 7.79 -4.31
CA ASP A 517 12.69 9.23 -4.41
C ASP A 517 12.82 9.74 -5.85
N SER A 518 11.94 9.24 -6.72
CA SER A 518 11.85 9.71 -8.09
C SER A 518 11.31 11.14 -8.16
N MET A 519 12.10 12.05 -8.76
CA MET A 519 11.63 13.38 -9.15
C MET A 519 10.75 13.37 -10.41
N VAL A 520 10.64 12.22 -11.09
CA VAL A 520 9.91 12.08 -12.35
C VAL A 520 8.45 11.74 -12.08
N LYS A 521 7.55 12.63 -12.53
CA LYS A 521 6.11 12.46 -12.41
C LYS A 521 5.61 11.32 -13.29
N TYR A 522 4.83 10.41 -12.70
CA TYR A 522 4.07 9.38 -13.41
C TYR A 522 3.25 10.00 -14.55
N ASP A 523 3.48 9.54 -15.77
CA ASP A 523 2.77 10.03 -16.96
C ASP A 523 2.41 8.88 -17.92
N PRO A 524 1.17 8.35 -17.82
CA PRO A 524 0.64 7.38 -18.76
C PRO A 524 0.45 7.89 -20.19
N THR A 525 0.50 9.21 -20.38
CA THR A 525 0.34 9.82 -21.71
C THR A 525 1.66 9.94 -22.46
N ASP A 526 2.80 9.55 -21.89
CA ASP A 526 4.08 9.55 -22.60
C ASP A 526 4.00 8.75 -23.91
N LEU A 527 4.59 9.28 -24.98
CA LEU A 527 4.51 8.65 -26.31
C LEU A 527 5.05 7.22 -26.30
N SER A 528 6.10 6.94 -25.52
CA SER A 528 6.70 5.62 -25.42
C SER A 528 5.71 4.62 -24.81
N VAL A 529 4.96 5.07 -23.79
CA VAL A 529 3.90 4.30 -23.14
C VAL A 529 2.74 4.08 -24.12
N LEU A 530 2.26 5.13 -24.80
CA LEU A 530 1.18 5.02 -25.78
C LEU A 530 1.53 4.07 -26.94
N HIS A 531 2.76 4.14 -27.44
CA HIS A 531 3.24 3.21 -28.47
C HIS A 531 3.34 1.77 -27.94
N ALA A 532 3.80 1.59 -26.71
CA ALA A 532 3.85 0.27 -26.08
C ALA A 532 2.46 -0.36 -25.94
N LEU A 533 1.45 0.40 -25.50
CA LEU A 533 0.06 -0.05 -25.45
C LEU A 533 -0.47 -0.46 -26.84
N GLY A 534 -0.24 0.38 -27.84
CA GLY A 534 -0.64 0.08 -29.23
C GLY A 534 0.02 -1.19 -29.77
N LYS A 535 1.33 -1.35 -29.55
CA LYS A 535 2.07 -2.56 -29.94
C LYS A 535 1.52 -3.82 -29.25
N ALA A 536 1.21 -3.76 -27.96
CA ALA A 536 0.64 -4.89 -27.24
C ALA A 536 -0.74 -5.30 -27.76
N VAL A 537 -1.59 -4.33 -28.12
CA VAL A 537 -2.91 -4.62 -28.70
C VAL A 537 -2.80 -5.24 -30.08
N VAL A 538 -1.94 -4.71 -30.95
CA VAL A 538 -1.66 -5.30 -32.27
C VAL A 538 -1.15 -6.73 -32.12
N PHE A 539 -0.17 -6.94 -31.22
CA PHE A 539 0.33 -8.27 -30.90
C PHE A 539 -0.77 -9.25 -30.45
N GLY A 540 -1.66 -8.81 -29.56
CA GLY A 540 -2.80 -9.60 -29.11
C GLY A 540 -3.74 -9.99 -30.25
N GLN A 541 -4.00 -9.07 -31.17
CA GLN A 541 -4.85 -9.31 -32.34
C GLN A 541 -4.19 -10.26 -33.35
N GLU A 542 -2.91 -10.06 -33.66
CA GLU A 542 -2.17 -10.87 -34.63
C GLU A 542 -1.95 -12.31 -34.15
N LYS A 543 -1.78 -12.50 -32.84
CA LYS A 543 -1.54 -13.82 -32.23
C LYS A 543 -2.76 -14.48 -31.60
N ASP A 544 -3.92 -13.82 -31.64
CA ASP A 544 -5.16 -14.26 -30.98
C ASP A 544 -4.96 -14.57 -29.49
N ILE A 545 -4.24 -13.69 -28.79
CA ILE A 545 -4.03 -13.82 -27.34
C ILE A 545 -4.72 -12.69 -26.56
N PRO A 546 -5.25 -12.98 -25.35
CA PRO A 546 -5.85 -11.95 -24.52
C PRO A 546 -4.81 -10.93 -24.02
N ILE A 547 -5.13 -9.65 -24.20
CA ILE A 547 -4.41 -8.52 -23.61
C ILE A 547 -5.25 -7.93 -22.49
N SER A 548 -4.62 -7.73 -21.33
CA SER A 548 -5.21 -7.06 -20.17
C SER A 548 -4.27 -5.98 -19.65
N ILE A 549 -4.75 -5.15 -18.75
CA ILE A 549 -3.92 -4.15 -18.05
C ILE A 549 -4.21 -4.15 -16.55
N CYS A 550 -3.16 -3.99 -15.75
CA CYS A 550 -3.23 -3.84 -14.31
C CYS A 550 -2.43 -2.60 -13.86
N GLY A 551 -2.60 -2.20 -12.60
CA GLY A 551 -1.96 -1.01 -12.03
C GLY A 551 -2.86 0.22 -12.06
N ASP A 552 -2.25 1.40 -11.98
CA ASP A 552 -2.98 2.65 -11.77
C ASP A 552 -3.84 3.03 -12.99
N MET A 553 -3.38 2.74 -14.22
CA MET A 553 -4.19 2.96 -15.43
C MET A 553 -5.50 2.16 -15.46
N ALA A 554 -5.57 1.02 -14.77
CA ALA A 554 -6.78 0.21 -14.67
C ALA A 554 -7.72 0.66 -13.53
N SER A 555 -7.21 1.44 -12.58
CA SER A 555 -7.90 1.80 -11.34
C SER A 555 -8.26 3.29 -11.26
N GLU A 556 -7.60 4.16 -12.04
CA GLU A 556 -7.82 5.61 -12.01
C GLU A 556 -8.77 6.05 -13.14
N PRO A 557 -9.93 6.66 -12.81
CA PRO A 557 -10.92 7.10 -13.80
C PRO A 557 -10.36 7.95 -14.95
N ARG A 558 -9.35 8.79 -14.67
CA ARG A 558 -8.70 9.66 -15.64
C ARG A 558 -8.11 8.92 -16.84
N TYR A 559 -7.59 7.71 -16.63
CA TYR A 559 -6.88 6.94 -17.67
C TYR A 559 -7.74 5.88 -18.35
N LEU A 560 -8.97 5.63 -17.87
CA LEU A 560 -9.85 4.62 -18.47
C LEU A 560 -10.14 4.89 -19.96
N PRO A 561 -10.40 6.13 -20.41
CA PRO A 561 -10.57 6.40 -21.85
C PRO A 561 -9.32 6.08 -22.66
N LEU A 562 -8.14 6.28 -22.09
CA LEU A 562 -6.88 5.97 -22.75
C LEU A 562 -6.73 4.45 -22.94
N VAL A 563 -7.05 3.67 -21.90
CA VAL A 563 -7.00 2.19 -21.94
C VAL A 563 -8.00 1.60 -22.93
N ILE A 564 -9.27 2.05 -22.85
CA ILE A 564 -10.32 1.59 -23.76
C ILE A 564 -10.01 2.04 -25.20
N GLY A 565 -9.50 3.27 -25.36
CA GLY A 565 -9.10 3.81 -26.67
C GLY A 565 -7.95 3.08 -27.33
N ALA A 566 -7.00 2.55 -26.54
CA ALA A 566 -5.97 1.65 -27.05
C ALA A 566 -6.54 0.33 -27.58
N GLY A 567 -7.75 -0.07 -27.15
CA GLY A 567 -8.39 -1.33 -27.51
C GLY A 567 -8.28 -2.42 -26.45
N ILE A 568 -7.90 -2.08 -25.21
CA ILE A 568 -7.78 -3.04 -24.11
C ILE A 568 -9.13 -3.14 -23.38
N THR A 569 -9.73 -4.34 -23.39
CA THR A 569 -11.07 -4.58 -22.82
C THR A 569 -11.06 -5.42 -21.55
N LYS A 570 -9.88 -5.81 -21.04
CA LYS A 570 -9.73 -6.54 -19.77
C LYS A 570 -8.89 -5.71 -18.79
N LEU A 571 -9.50 -5.26 -17.70
CA LEU A 571 -8.86 -4.37 -16.73
C LEU A 571 -8.80 -5.06 -15.37
N SER A 572 -7.67 -4.99 -14.67
CA SER A 572 -7.49 -5.50 -13.30
C SER A 572 -7.29 -4.34 -12.33
N ALA A 573 -8.39 -3.91 -11.70
CA ALA A 573 -8.46 -2.72 -10.85
C ALA A 573 -8.30 -3.08 -9.36
N ALA A 574 -7.94 -2.10 -8.53
CA ALA A 574 -8.03 -2.27 -7.08
C ALA A 574 -9.48 -2.57 -6.66
N ILE A 575 -9.65 -3.40 -5.63
CA ILE A 575 -10.96 -3.91 -5.16
C ILE A 575 -11.99 -2.78 -5.01
N ASN A 576 -11.62 -1.71 -4.30
CA ASN A 576 -12.52 -0.57 -4.07
C ASN A 576 -12.65 0.40 -5.24
N SER A 577 -11.74 0.35 -6.22
CA SER A 577 -11.86 1.14 -7.45
C SER A 577 -12.80 0.49 -8.46
N ALA A 578 -13.01 -0.82 -8.39
CA ALA A 578 -13.77 -1.57 -9.39
C ALA A 578 -15.20 -1.02 -9.65
N PRO A 579 -16.02 -0.66 -8.64
CA PRO A 579 -17.36 -0.11 -8.90
C PRO A 579 -17.32 1.19 -9.70
N LEU A 580 -16.45 2.13 -9.32
CA LEU A 580 -16.27 3.39 -10.05
C LEU A 580 -15.72 3.15 -11.46
N THR A 581 -14.75 2.24 -11.62
CA THR A 581 -14.20 1.85 -12.91
C THR A 581 -15.30 1.35 -13.85
N LYS A 582 -16.17 0.44 -13.40
CA LYS A 582 -17.30 -0.08 -14.19
C LYS A 582 -18.23 1.04 -14.64
N GLU A 583 -18.54 1.96 -13.74
CA GLU A 583 -19.51 3.03 -13.97
C GLU A 583 -18.99 4.11 -14.93
N ILE A 584 -17.68 4.36 -14.92
CA ILE A 584 -17.01 5.20 -15.93
C ILE A 584 -16.98 4.49 -17.28
N ILE A 585 -16.66 3.20 -17.32
CA ILE A 585 -16.63 2.42 -18.58
C ILE A 585 -17.98 2.50 -19.30
N ARG A 586 -19.10 2.42 -18.58
CA ARG A 586 -20.46 2.55 -19.14
C ARG A 586 -20.72 3.89 -19.86
N ARG A 587 -19.91 4.91 -19.60
CA ARG A 587 -20.02 6.25 -20.21
C ARG A 587 -19.04 6.52 -21.33
N ILE A 588 -18.01 5.69 -21.43
CA ILE A 588 -17.04 5.80 -22.51
C ILE A 588 -17.73 5.35 -23.80
N ASP A 589 -17.67 6.14 -24.88
CA ASP A 589 -17.89 5.65 -26.23
C ASP A 589 -16.53 5.16 -26.76
N SER A 590 -16.43 3.88 -27.09
CA SER A 590 -15.15 3.26 -27.44
C SER A 590 -14.55 3.85 -28.71
N ARG A 591 -15.37 4.35 -29.64
CA ARG A 591 -14.92 4.99 -30.88
C ARG A 591 -14.33 6.37 -30.61
N GLU A 592 -14.96 7.14 -29.72
CA GLU A 592 -14.42 8.43 -29.29
C GLU A 592 -13.11 8.26 -28.49
N ALA A 593 -13.06 7.26 -27.61
CA ALA A 593 -11.86 6.91 -26.87
C ALA A 593 -10.71 6.51 -27.81
N LYS A 594 -11.02 5.74 -28.86
CA LYS A 594 -10.04 5.38 -29.90
C LYS A 594 -9.51 6.62 -30.64
N ALA A 595 -10.39 7.52 -31.05
CA ALA A 595 -9.99 8.78 -31.69
C ALA A 595 -9.13 9.66 -30.76
N LEU A 596 -9.45 9.71 -29.46
CA LEU A 596 -8.62 10.35 -28.44
C LEU A 596 -7.23 9.71 -28.37
N PHE A 597 -7.15 8.38 -28.30
CA PHE A 597 -5.88 7.66 -28.22
C PHE A 597 -4.98 7.95 -29.44
N GLU A 598 -5.54 7.88 -30.65
CA GLU A 598 -4.85 8.22 -31.90
C GLU A 598 -4.39 9.69 -31.93
N LEU A 599 -5.20 10.62 -31.43
CA LEU A 599 -4.83 12.03 -31.30
C LEU A 599 -3.64 12.21 -30.35
N LEU A 600 -3.66 11.56 -29.19
CA LEU A 600 -2.58 11.65 -28.20
C LEU A 600 -1.26 11.08 -28.74
N GLN A 601 -1.30 9.99 -29.50
CA GLN A 601 -0.11 9.45 -30.18
C GLN A 601 0.51 10.43 -31.19
N ASN A 602 -0.31 11.27 -31.82
CA ASN A 602 0.14 12.27 -32.78
C ASN A 602 0.47 13.64 -32.15
N THR A 603 0.32 13.78 -30.84
CA THR A 603 0.56 15.04 -30.11
C THR A 603 1.92 14.99 -29.42
N PRO A 604 2.96 15.74 -29.90
CA PRO A 604 4.32 15.62 -29.36
C PRO A 604 4.50 16.17 -27.95
N GLY A 605 3.76 17.23 -27.59
CA GLY A 605 3.91 17.90 -26.30
C GLY A 605 3.23 17.13 -25.16
N ARG A 606 3.99 16.82 -24.09
CA ARG A 606 3.44 16.20 -22.87
C ARG A 606 2.29 17.00 -22.28
N SER A 607 2.52 18.28 -21.97
CA SER A 607 1.49 19.11 -21.35
C SER A 607 0.24 19.22 -22.24
N GLU A 608 0.43 19.20 -23.56
CA GLU A 608 -0.68 19.20 -24.51
C GLU A 608 -1.50 17.91 -24.46
N ARG A 609 -0.83 16.75 -24.41
CA ARG A 609 -1.49 15.45 -24.22
C ARG A 609 -2.29 15.40 -22.92
N GLU A 610 -1.71 15.84 -21.80
CA GLU A 610 -2.40 15.89 -20.52
C GLU A 610 -3.65 16.80 -20.59
N ARG A 611 -3.53 17.99 -21.20
CA ARG A 611 -4.66 18.91 -21.42
C ARG A 611 -5.77 18.31 -22.26
N ILE A 612 -5.43 17.64 -23.36
CA ILE A 612 -6.40 16.99 -24.26
C ILE A 612 -7.16 15.88 -23.50
N LEU A 613 -6.44 15.04 -22.74
CA LEU A 613 -7.05 13.99 -21.93
C LEU A 613 -7.99 14.56 -20.86
N ASP A 614 -7.56 15.60 -20.15
CA ASP A 614 -8.36 16.25 -19.10
C ASP A 614 -9.61 16.94 -19.70
N HIS A 615 -9.46 17.58 -20.87
CA HIS A 615 -10.58 18.17 -21.59
C HIS A 615 -11.59 17.12 -22.05
N PHE A 616 -11.13 15.96 -22.54
CA PHE A 616 -12.01 14.84 -22.89
C PHE A 616 -12.79 14.35 -21.66
N ASN A 617 -12.08 14.14 -20.54
CA ASN A 617 -12.66 13.70 -19.28
C ASN A 617 -13.75 14.67 -18.78
N ALA A 618 -13.50 15.98 -18.83
CA ALA A 618 -14.44 17.01 -18.39
C ALA A 618 -15.68 17.16 -19.30
N THR A 619 -15.51 17.00 -20.62
CA THR A 619 -16.58 17.22 -21.60
C THR A 619 -17.41 15.98 -21.88
N ARG A 620 -16.80 14.79 -21.84
CA ARG A 620 -17.47 13.52 -22.18
C ARG A 620 -17.90 12.71 -20.97
N LEU A 621 -17.19 12.82 -19.84
CA LEU A 621 -17.42 11.96 -18.67
C LEU A 621 -17.82 12.73 -17.41
N GLY A 622 -17.80 14.06 -17.42
CA GLY A 622 -18.08 14.88 -16.24
C GLY A 622 -17.00 14.77 -15.17
N LEU A 623 -15.85 14.21 -15.53
CA LEU A 623 -14.72 14.06 -14.64
C LEU A 623 -13.94 15.37 -14.55
N TRP A 624 -13.60 15.79 -13.34
CA TRP A 624 -12.64 16.88 -13.08
C TRP A 624 -13.10 18.28 -13.53
N GLN A 625 -14.41 18.55 -13.57
CA GLN A 625 -14.89 19.93 -13.68
C GLN A 625 -14.50 20.71 -12.41
N ASP A 626 -13.75 21.80 -12.59
CA ASP A 626 -13.18 22.60 -11.49
C ASP A 626 -12.37 21.77 -10.48
N GLY A 627 -11.61 20.77 -10.97
CA GLY A 627 -10.80 19.89 -10.14
C GLY A 627 -11.58 18.80 -9.39
N ARG A 628 -12.88 18.65 -9.68
CA ARG A 628 -13.78 17.74 -8.95
C ARG A 628 -14.45 16.76 -9.89
N ILE A 629 -14.73 15.57 -9.39
CA ILE A 629 -15.57 14.62 -10.12
C ILE A 629 -17.03 15.04 -9.93
N ASP A 630 -17.66 15.59 -10.98
CA ASP A 630 -19.10 15.83 -10.93
C ASP A 630 -19.82 14.51 -11.18
N MET A 631 -20.43 13.99 -10.12
CA MET A 631 -21.16 12.73 -10.16
C MET A 631 -22.67 12.90 -10.41
N ASP A 632 -23.14 14.10 -10.79
CA ASP A 632 -24.54 14.34 -11.16
C ASP A 632 -24.83 13.92 -12.60
N TRP A 633 -24.65 12.63 -12.85
CA TRP A 633 -24.60 12.09 -14.19
C TRP A 633 -25.96 12.07 -14.91
N ASN A 634 -27.04 12.35 -14.20
CA ASN A 634 -28.37 12.56 -14.79
C ASN A 634 -28.54 13.99 -15.32
N GLU A 635 -27.84 14.97 -14.74
CA GLU A 635 -27.83 16.36 -15.19
C GLU A 635 -26.67 16.65 -16.17
N PHE A 636 -25.61 15.84 -16.11
CA PHE A 636 -24.47 15.94 -17.02
C PHE A 636 -24.83 15.53 -18.45
N GLY A 637 -25.16 16.51 -19.28
CA GLY A 637 -25.23 16.33 -20.74
C GLY A 637 -23.82 16.25 -21.35
N ARG A 638 -23.51 15.17 -22.09
CA ARG A 638 -22.23 15.04 -22.84
C ARG A 638 -22.04 16.27 -23.74
N LYS A 639 -21.00 17.05 -23.47
CA LYS A 639 -20.65 18.25 -24.26
C LYS A 639 -19.83 17.84 -25.49
N PRO A 640 -19.85 18.60 -26.59
CA PRO A 640 -18.93 18.39 -27.70
C PRO A 640 -17.47 18.43 -27.22
N PHE A 641 -16.64 17.52 -27.74
CA PHE A 641 -15.21 17.51 -27.49
C PHE A 641 -14.51 18.24 -28.65
N ASP A 642 -13.79 19.31 -28.31
CA ASP A 642 -12.92 20.04 -29.23
C ASP A 642 -11.50 20.10 -28.64
N PRO A 643 -10.54 19.32 -29.19
CA PRO A 643 -9.17 19.35 -28.70
C PRO A 643 -8.51 20.73 -28.72
N ALA A 644 -8.92 21.62 -29.63
CA ALA A 644 -8.39 22.98 -29.73
C ALA A 644 -8.87 23.89 -28.59
N ALA A 645 -9.92 23.49 -27.88
CA ALA A 645 -10.48 24.21 -26.74
C ALA A 645 -9.88 23.77 -25.39
N ALA A 646 -8.85 22.91 -25.39
CA ALA A 646 -8.22 22.41 -24.17
C ALA A 646 -7.48 23.52 -23.40
N GLY A 647 -7.98 23.86 -22.20
CA GLY A 647 -7.34 24.78 -21.25
C GLY A 647 -6.13 24.15 -20.53
N PRO A 648 -5.44 24.88 -19.62
CA PRO A 648 -4.23 24.42 -18.92
C PRO A 648 -4.40 23.07 -18.19
N SER A 649 -3.32 22.28 -18.08
CA SER A 649 -3.36 20.94 -17.48
C SER A 649 -3.57 21.06 -15.97
N MET A 650 -4.32 20.15 -15.35
CA MET A 650 -4.49 20.10 -13.89
C MET A 650 -3.16 19.92 -13.12
N ASN A 651 -2.12 19.50 -13.83
CA ASN A 651 -0.80 19.20 -13.30
C ASN A 651 0.21 20.36 -13.44
N GLU A 652 -0.16 21.47 -14.08
CA GLU A 652 0.70 22.65 -14.16
C GLU A 652 0.65 23.41 -12.82
N PRO A 653 1.79 23.64 -12.15
CA PRO A 653 1.79 24.47 -10.95
C PRO A 653 1.35 25.89 -11.33
N THR A 654 0.35 26.40 -10.61
CA THR A 654 -0.08 27.80 -10.69
C THR A 654 0.87 28.71 -9.92
#